data_AF-C5LZS7-F1
#
_entry.id   AF-C5LZS7-F1
#
_cell.length_a   1.000
_cell.length_b   1.000
_cell.length_c   1.000
_cell.angle_alpha   90.00
_cell.angle_beta   90.00
_cell.angle_gamma   90.00
#
_symmetry.space_group_name_H-M   'P 1'
#
loop_
_entity.id
_entity.type
_entity.pdbx_description
1 polymer ?
#
loop_
_entity_poly.entity_id
_entity_poly.type
_entity_poly.pdbx_seq_one_letter_code
_entity_poly.pdbx_strand_id
1 'polypeptide(L)'
;MTRRVVDLSSDDDDGRVAVAALEEELDSVERQIEELRVTRDILRSKLARLRSKLDSSPSPTSSSVWADAGFSWDSSLRDAAWRYFGVKQFRDHQLSILNAILSGSDAVLVSPTGSGKSLVYQLPAVLMGEKRLTVVVSPLISLMHDQVSSLLAVGVAARLLSAQEPRQRQTAIRKELKEKHVDIVFVTPERIAKSAQFMNLLGRLHESKSIGLIAVDESHCISQWGHDFRQDYLKLGMLRKHFPGVPIVATTATATPQVVEDICGRLDLDRSRTNVKRAPCDRPNIFYGVIHKPRDKARAVEQLLCASCPPADSNGIVYCLSRKETEDVCTSLNHAGIPAVWYHGELGADSRAAVHKSWMSGETMITRHGQWRELAKVRLSFECIMMICAIIISIVMKASAHSWVFNLIGDIRSGHPRMGPNMHKNPDHYYARPVCPKSSLRQCQNLPPPYKAFDESSLRPCRRAGSLGASNTNDRAEVTRGQKLHISWMGNGHTNSVSDGTCIVFKMAPYSSDPSWEDFTSLEDCLPFYNKHVTKDTTSADIIIPSNVEPGPYTILYIYVFDTNVGRFRPVGMGEWTASEMHNRLRTGGLSHEEATLELEETGPNEIRVRVPGIIESLASEFSDVLYILQSVAAWTYIVYTTWNIGIIWLGMTLIAGIYRALFIVRRGQKKIATLAKLETRVQVLRSGKWIEIGSHGVVLGDLLKVEEREPLPCDGVVMEGSIIVNESMLTGEPMPIQKFSVDDIEDAEITKKNKAYAGTMCMQSTGPHDGRAILLATSVGALTTKGQLIRMVLSPQSIRFKYTDQLPIIYGMLALYAVLIIILFMTTTSLGSWVVTVLEILSAIAQTMNPMLPVSIVMGQSVAAFRLEKHHQISCLQPGRIPVAGKISTMVFDKTGTITKDGMDFAAVVAVDPASRTFLSKVQFEPDSPPLDERNKRVISERIPLKMQYGLACCHTVTTLRDGTFIGNHVEVSMLTMTGWSLPKPESSDNIITSPNGEHKLKVLKKLEFHHNRMTSGIVVRDLSTDEVIVVIKGSYERVAALSLPDTLPKDYVEVSEGCASDNFYTLAMATKTLDGSFTDEQITAAKRDSFEFDLSMCGLLLFRNEMKPDCH
;
A
#
# COMPACT_ATOMS: atom_id res chain seq x y z
N MET A 1 -7.20 -49.44 -27.77
CA MET A 1 -7.45 -50.89 -27.86
C MET A 1 -8.91 -51.15 -27.52
N THR A 2 -9.58 -51.90 -28.38
CA THR A 2 -10.99 -52.30 -28.35
C THR A 2 -11.35 -53.06 -27.07
N ARG A 3 -12.31 -52.56 -26.28
CA ARG A 3 -12.88 -53.27 -25.12
C ARG A 3 -13.87 -54.34 -25.59
N ARG A 4 -13.56 -55.61 -25.34
CA ARG A 4 -14.55 -56.69 -25.25
C ARG A 4 -15.10 -56.71 -23.83
N VAL A 5 -16.42 -56.60 -23.71
CA VAL A 5 -17.15 -56.87 -22.47
C VAL A 5 -17.41 -58.37 -22.45
N VAL A 6 -16.96 -59.07 -21.41
CA VAL A 6 -17.29 -60.48 -21.17
C VAL A 6 -18.50 -60.51 -20.24
N ASP A 7 -19.57 -61.16 -20.71
CA ASP A 7 -20.83 -61.35 -20.00
C ASP A 7 -20.69 -62.58 -19.09
N LEU A 8 -20.83 -62.41 -17.78
CA LEU A 8 -20.67 -63.48 -16.78
C LEU A 8 -22.04 -64.03 -16.38
N SER A 9 -22.57 -64.95 -17.19
CA SER A 9 -23.72 -65.78 -16.80
C SER A 9 -23.62 -67.19 -17.39
N SER A 10 -22.87 -68.08 -16.74
CA SER A 10 -23.14 -69.55 -16.65
C SER A 10 -22.00 -70.31 -15.94
N ASP A 11 -22.42 -71.29 -15.14
CA ASP A 11 -21.75 -72.48 -14.59
C ASP A 11 -20.41 -72.35 -13.82
N ASP A 12 -20.44 -72.85 -12.57
CA ASP A 12 -19.40 -72.77 -11.53
C ASP A 12 -18.00 -73.29 -11.90
N ASP A 13 -17.86 -74.06 -12.99
CA ASP A 13 -16.57 -74.62 -13.43
C ASP A 13 -15.84 -73.68 -14.40
N ASP A 14 -16.57 -72.89 -15.21
CA ASP A 14 -15.99 -71.87 -16.12
C ASP A 14 -15.57 -70.60 -15.38
N GLY A 15 -16.25 -70.27 -14.26
CA GLY A 15 -15.89 -69.13 -13.41
C GLY A 15 -14.50 -69.27 -12.78
N ARG A 16 -14.10 -70.49 -12.41
CA ARG A 16 -12.75 -70.75 -11.87
C ARG A 16 -11.65 -70.59 -12.91
N VAL A 17 -11.93 -70.98 -14.16
CA VAL A 17 -11.00 -70.80 -15.28
C VAL A 17 -10.91 -69.31 -15.66
N ALA A 18 -12.02 -68.58 -15.63
CA ALA A 18 -12.04 -67.14 -15.89
C ALA A 18 -11.34 -66.33 -14.79
N VAL A 19 -11.49 -66.71 -13.51
CA VAL A 19 -10.77 -66.11 -12.39
C VAL A 19 -9.28 -66.40 -12.49
N ALA A 20 -8.87 -67.64 -12.78
CA ALA A 20 -7.45 -67.97 -12.97
C ALA A 20 -6.83 -67.20 -14.14
N ALA A 21 -7.56 -67.01 -15.25
CA ALA A 21 -7.10 -66.21 -16.38
C ALA A 21 -6.98 -64.71 -16.05
N LEU A 22 -7.89 -64.17 -15.24
CA LEU A 22 -7.84 -62.78 -14.77
C LEU A 22 -6.74 -62.58 -13.72
N GLU A 23 -6.51 -63.54 -12.83
CA GLU A 23 -5.38 -63.53 -11.89
C GLU A 23 -4.04 -63.57 -12.64
N GLU A 24 -3.94 -64.35 -13.73
CA GLU A 24 -2.76 -64.38 -14.58
C GLU A 24 -2.56 -63.07 -15.37
N GLU A 25 -3.64 -62.43 -15.85
CA GLU A 25 -3.58 -61.08 -16.43
C GLU A 25 -3.20 -60.02 -15.39
N LEU A 26 -3.71 -60.12 -14.16
CA LEU A 26 -3.40 -59.20 -13.07
C LEU A 26 -1.92 -59.32 -12.67
N ASP A 27 -1.41 -60.54 -12.51
CA ASP A 27 0.00 -60.82 -12.25
C ASP A 27 0.91 -60.34 -13.39
N SER A 28 0.44 -60.45 -14.64
CA SER A 28 1.13 -59.91 -15.81
C SER A 28 1.20 -58.38 -15.77
N VAL A 29 0.10 -57.71 -15.40
CA VAL A 29 0.04 -56.26 -15.23
C VAL A 29 0.88 -55.79 -14.04
N GLU A 30 0.88 -56.52 -12.93
CA GLU A 30 1.73 -56.22 -11.76
C GLU A 30 3.22 -56.35 -12.11
N ARG A 31 3.60 -57.39 -12.88
CA ARG A 31 4.96 -57.50 -13.44
C ARG A 31 5.31 -56.33 -14.36
N GLN A 32 4.40 -55.88 -15.21
CA GLN A 32 4.61 -54.69 -16.06
C GLN A 32 4.75 -53.42 -15.23
N ILE A 33 3.97 -53.25 -14.15
CA ILE A 33 4.10 -52.11 -13.24
C ILE A 33 5.46 -52.13 -12.56
N GLU A 34 5.93 -53.30 -12.13
CA GLU A 34 7.24 -53.42 -11.50
C GLU A 34 8.39 -53.18 -12.49
N GLU A 35 8.30 -53.68 -13.73
CA GLU A 35 9.23 -53.32 -14.80
C GLU A 35 9.22 -51.81 -15.11
N LEU A 36 8.04 -51.18 -15.11
CA LEU A 36 7.91 -49.74 -15.32
C LEU A 36 8.45 -48.94 -14.13
N ARG A 37 8.34 -49.43 -12.89
CA ARG A 37 8.95 -48.82 -11.70
C ARG A 37 10.47 -48.92 -11.74
N VAL A 38 11.00 -50.09 -12.08
CA VAL A 38 12.44 -50.29 -12.31
C VAL A 38 12.92 -49.39 -13.44
N THR A 39 12.18 -49.30 -14.55
CA THR A 39 12.48 -48.40 -15.67
C THR A 39 12.44 -46.93 -15.24
N ARG A 40 11.46 -46.52 -14.45
CA ARG A 40 11.37 -45.18 -13.86
C ARG A 40 12.57 -44.88 -12.97
N ASP A 41 13.04 -45.83 -12.18
CA ASP A 41 14.16 -45.63 -11.27
C ASP A 41 15.51 -45.64 -12.02
N ILE A 42 15.62 -46.44 -13.09
CA ILE A 42 16.71 -46.35 -14.07
C ILE A 42 16.68 -45.00 -14.80
N LEU A 43 15.51 -44.50 -15.19
CA LEU A 43 15.37 -43.19 -15.81
C LEU A 43 15.69 -42.07 -14.82
N ARG A 44 15.27 -42.18 -13.56
CA ARG A 44 15.61 -41.23 -12.49
C ARG A 44 17.11 -41.21 -12.21
N SER A 45 17.75 -42.37 -12.14
CA SER A 45 19.20 -42.45 -11.95
C SER A 45 19.95 -41.95 -13.19
N LYS A 46 19.50 -42.26 -14.41
CA LYS A 46 20.02 -41.66 -15.65
C LYS A 46 19.80 -40.15 -15.69
N LEU A 47 18.67 -39.65 -15.20
CA LEU A 47 18.32 -38.23 -15.14
C LEU A 47 19.13 -37.51 -14.05
N ALA A 48 19.40 -38.14 -12.91
CA ALA A 48 20.30 -37.64 -11.88
C ALA A 48 21.76 -37.61 -12.36
N ARG A 49 22.17 -38.62 -13.13
CA ARG A 49 23.52 -38.72 -13.73
C ARG A 49 23.70 -37.80 -14.94
N LEU A 50 22.62 -37.52 -15.68
CA LEU A 50 22.56 -36.49 -16.71
C LEU A 50 22.52 -35.10 -16.08
N ARG A 51 21.78 -34.89 -14.98
CA ARG A 51 21.80 -33.64 -14.20
C ARG A 51 23.18 -33.37 -13.62
N SER A 52 23.84 -34.35 -13.02
CA SER A 52 25.22 -34.16 -12.56
C SER A 52 26.22 -33.94 -13.70
N LYS A 53 25.95 -34.48 -14.90
CA LYS A 53 26.67 -34.13 -16.15
C LYS A 53 26.27 -32.77 -16.74
N LEU A 54 25.08 -32.27 -16.47
CA LEU A 54 24.58 -30.95 -16.87
C LEU A 54 25.06 -29.86 -15.90
N ASP A 55 25.32 -30.23 -14.64
CA ASP A 55 25.93 -29.40 -13.60
C ASP A 55 27.46 -29.40 -13.71
N SER A 56 28.07 -30.40 -14.38
CA SER A 56 29.50 -30.46 -14.70
C SER A 56 29.84 -30.14 -16.17
N SER A 57 28.82 -29.90 -17.01
CA SER A 57 28.95 -29.25 -18.31
C SER A 57 28.54 -27.80 -18.13
N PRO A 58 29.29 -26.81 -18.65
CA PRO A 58 28.94 -25.41 -18.45
C PRO A 58 27.59 -25.11 -19.11
N SER A 59 26.53 -25.01 -18.30
CA SER A 59 25.24 -24.42 -18.68
C SER A 59 25.22 -22.94 -18.27
N PRO A 60 24.66 -22.04 -19.09
CA PRO A 60 24.89 -20.61 -18.98
C PRO A 60 23.95 -19.96 -17.97
N THR A 61 24.15 -20.26 -16.68
CA THR A 61 23.36 -19.69 -15.57
C THR A 61 24.14 -18.68 -14.74
N SER A 62 25.32 -18.25 -15.15
CA SER A 62 25.97 -17.07 -14.58
C SER A 62 25.54 -15.81 -15.34
N SER A 63 25.25 -14.75 -14.60
CA SER A 63 25.03 -13.38 -15.10
C SER A 63 26.20 -12.82 -15.94
N SER A 64 27.31 -13.58 -16.05
CA SER A 64 28.50 -13.31 -16.85
C SER A 64 28.40 -13.80 -18.32
N VAL A 65 27.64 -14.86 -18.64
CA VAL A 65 27.64 -15.43 -20.01
C VAL A 65 27.13 -14.45 -21.07
N TRP A 66 26.11 -13.66 -20.71
CA TRP A 66 25.55 -12.65 -21.60
C TRP A 66 26.42 -11.39 -21.70
N ALA A 67 27.37 -11.20 -20.77
CA ALA A 67 28.24 -10.02 -20.72
C ALA A 67 29.54 -10.19 -21.52
N ASP A 68 29.94 -11.42 -21.81
CA ASP A 68 31.14 -11.73 -22.58
C ASP A 68 30.96 -11.41 -24.08
N ALA A 69 31.97 -10.76 -24.67
CA ALA A 69 32.02 -10.51 -26.11
C ALA A 69 32.46 -11.80 -26.83
N GLY A 70 31.60 -12.33 -27.69
CA GLY A 70 31.83 -13.63 -28.33
C GLY A 70 30.63 -14.20 -29.10
N PHE A 71 29.50 -13.49 -29.19
CA PHE A 71 28.35 -13.94 -29.96
C PHE A 71 28.56 -13.64 -31.46
N SER A 72 28.06 -14.52 -32.34
CA SER A 72 28.25 -14.39 -33.80
C SER A 72 27.67 -13.10 -34.39
N TRP A 73 26.72 -12.47 -33.70
CA TRP A 73 26.08 -11.22 -34.10
C TRP A 73 26.68 -9.97 -33.46
N ASP A 74 27.68 -10.07 -32.56
CA ASP A 74 28.23 -8.90 -31.85
C ASP A 74 28.81 -7.83 -32.79
N SER A 75 29.43 -8.25 -33.91
CA SER A 75 29.97 -7.33 -34.94
C SER A 75 28.87 -6.63 -35.70
N SER A 76 27.89 -7.37 -36.22
CA SER A 76 26.70 -6.84 -36.89
C SER A 76 25.90 -5.91 -35.98
N LEU A 77 25.82 -6.25 -34.69
CA LEU A 77 25.09 -5.50 -33.70
C LEU A 77 25.73 -4.14 -33.41
N ARG A 78 27.07 -4.08 -33.33
CA ARG A 78 27.82 -2.81 -33.24
C ARG A 78 27.70 -2.00 -34.53
N ASP A 79 27.78 -2.64 -35.70
CA ASP A 79 27.64 -1.96 -36.99
C ASP A 79 26.24 -1.35 -37.18
N ALA A 80 25.18 -2.10 -36.89
CA ALA A 80 23.81 -1.59 -36.97
C ALA A 80 23.53 -0.48 -35.93
N ALA A 81 24.07 -0.62 -34.71
CA ALA A 81 23.95 0.41 -33.67
C ALA A 81 24.62 1.72 -34.10
N TRP A 82 25.77 1.64 -34.76
CA TRP A 82 26.47 2.79 -35.32
C TRP A 82 25.73 3.36 -36.54
N ARG A 83 25.38 2.52 -37.51
CA ARG A 83 24.79 2.94 -38.79
C ARG A 83 23.39 3.55 -38.67
N TYR A 84 22.52 2.95 -37.86
CA TYR A 84 21.13 3.41 -37.72
C TYR A 84 20.93 4.36 -36.56
N PHE A 85 21.63 4.16 -35.44
CA PHE A 85 21.37 4.90 -34.20
C PHE A 85 22.55 5.77 -33.73
N GLY A 86 23.68 5.78 -34.45
CA GLY A 86 24.87 6.58 -34.10
C GLY A 86 25.56 6.15 -32.80
N VAL A 87 25.27 4.95 -32.29
CA VAL A 87 25.78 4.46 -31.00
C VAL A 87 27.16 3.84 -31.19
N LYS A 88 28.22 4.54 -30.74
CA LYS A 88 29.62 4.07 -30.82
C LYS A 88 29.92 2.92 -29.86
N GLN A 89 29.33 2.96 -28.67
CA GLN A 89 29.54 1.99 -27.60
C GLN A 89 28.23 1.79 -26.84
N PHE A 90 27.94 0.53 -26.48
CA PHE A 90 26.81 0.21 -25.62
C PHE A 90 27.07 0.64 -24.19
N ARG A 91 26.01 1.08 -23.51
CA ARG A 91 26.04 1.33 -22.07
C ARG A 91 25.96 0.01 -21.31
N ASP A 92 26.33 0.06 -20.04
CA ASP A 92 26.32 -1.10 -19.15
C ASP A 92 24.98 -1.85 -19.22
N HIS A 93 25.06 -3.17 -19.28
CA HIS A 93 23.94 -4.11 -19.38
C HIS A 93 23.18 -4.14 -20.73
N GLN A 94 23.28 -3.14 -21.60
CA GLN A 94 22.55 -3.16 -22.89
C GLN A 94 22.97 -4.33 -23.77
N LEU A 95 24.28 -4.57 -23.92
CA LEU A 95 24.82 -5.70 -24.69
C LEU A 95 24.32 -7.05 -24.15
N SER A 96 24.28 -7.18 -22.82
CA SER A 96 23.80 -8.39 -22.16
C SER A 96 22.32 -8.67 -22.40
N ILE A 97 21.48 -7.64 -22.44
CA ILE A 97 20.06 -7.78 -22.75
C ILE A 97 19.86 -8.10 -24.23
N LEU A 98 20.60 -7.42 -25.12
CA LEU A 98 20.57 -7.67 -26.57
C LEU A 98 20.97 -9.12 -26.91
N ASN A 99 22.03 -9.64 -26.29
CA ASN A 99 22.49 -11.01 -26.49
C ASN A 99 21.49 -12.05 -25.99
N ALA A 100 20.80 -11.76 -24.88
CA ALA A 100 19.72 -12.61 -24.38
C ALA A 100 18.55 -12.66 -25.37
N ILE A 101 18.10 -11.49 -25.86
CA ILE A 101 17.00 -11.36 -26.82
C ILE A 101 17.31 -12.09 -28.14
N LEU A 102 18.49 -11.86 -28.72
CA LEU A 102 18.90 -12.48 -29.98
C LEU A 102 19.11 -13.99 -29.86
N SER A 103 19.38 -14.48 -28.64
CA SER A 103 19.42 -15.92 -28.33
C SER A 103 18.05 -16.53 -28.05
N GLY A 104 16.96 -15.75 -28.17
CA GLY A 104 15.59 -16.20 -27.94
C GLY A 104 15.21 -16.33 -26.46
N SER A 105 15.96 -15.68 -25.56
CA SER A 105 15.66 -15.66 -24.12
C SER A 105 14.94 -14.36 -23.73
N ASP A 106 14.09 -14.44 -22.70
CA ASP A 106 13.39 -13.30 -22.14
C ASP A 106 14.33 -12.37 -21.37
N ALA A 107 13.96 -11.10 -21.25
CA ALA A 107 14.78 -10.13 -20.54
C ALA A 107 13.96 -9.06 -19.81
N VAL A 108 14.46 -8.59 -18.67
CA VAL A 108 13.91 -7.43 -17.96
C VAL A 108 15.02 -6.40 -17.75
N LEU A 109 14.80 -5.19 -18.24
CA LEU A 109 15.72 -4.07 -18.07
C LEU A 109 15.07 -2.95 -17.26
N VAL A 110 15.56 -2.76 -16.04
CA VAL A 110 15.26 -1.58 -15.22
C VAL A 110 16.41 -0.60 -15.38
N SER A 111 16.18 0.56 -15.98
CA SER A 111 17.22 1.59 -16.10
C SER A 111 16.62 2.98 -16.28
N PRO A 112 17.25 4.05 -15.78
CA PRO A 112 16.67 5.39 -15.75
C PRO A 112 16.28 5.92 -17.14
N THR A 113 15.42 6.93 -17.20
CA THR A 113 15.05 7.58 -18.47
C THR A 113 16.29 8.12 -19.19
N GLY A 114 16.29 8.02 -20.52
CA GLY A 114 17.45 8.36 -21.34
C GLY A 114 18.64 7.40 -21.26
N SER A 115 18.58 6.29 -20.52
CA SER A 115 19.61 5.23 -20.50
C SER A 115 19.69 4.45 -21.82
N GLY A 116 18.76 4.67 -22.74
CA GLY A 116 18.68 3.95 -24.02
C GLY A 116 17.92 2.62 -23.90
N LYS A 117 16.91 2.55 -23.02
CA LYS A 117 15.98 1.40 -22.91
C LYS A 117 15.40 0.99 -24.27
N SER A 118 14.99 1.97 -25.08
CA SER A 118 14.37 1.66 -26.37
C SER A 118 15.31 0.97 -27.35
N LEU A 119 16.62 1.20 -27.22
CA LEU A 119 17.62 0.56 -28.08
C LEU A 119 17.57 -0.97 -27.97
N VAL A 120 17.25 -1.51 -26.78
CA VAL A 120 17.28 -2.97 -26.57
C VAL A 120 16.16 -3.73 -27.29
N TYR A 121 15.10 -3.05 -27.72
CA TYR A 121 14.05 -3.64 -28.56
C TYR A 121 14.05 -3.08 -30.00
N GLN A 122 14.57 -1.88 -30.24
CA GLN A 122 14.67 -1.30 -31.58
C GLN A 122 15.82 -1.92 -32.40
N LEU A 123 16.98 -2.16 -31.79
CA LEU A 123 18.15 -2.68 -32.50
C LEU A 123 17.96 -4.13 -32.96
N PRO A 124 17.40 -5.06 -32.15
CA PRO A 124 17.10 -6.40 -32.63
C PRO A 124 16.13 -6.41 -33.82
N ALA A 125 15.17 -5.48 -33.87
CA ALA A 125 14.20 -5.39 -34.98
C ALA A 125 14.86 -5.12 -36.34
N VAL A 126 16.01 -4.42 -36.34
CA VAL A 126 16.78 -4.13 -37.57
C VAL A 126 17.72 -5.28 -37.92
N LEU A 127 18.23 -6.00 -36.92
CA LEU A 127 19.23 -7.07 -37.09
C LEU A 127 18.66 -8.44 -37.43
N MET A 128 17.42 -8.72 -37.03
CA MET A 128 16.72 -9.95 -37.42
C MET A 128 16.44 -9.88 -38.93
N GLY A 129 17.46 -10.17 -39.75
CA GLY A 129 17.48 -9.97 -41.21
C GLY A 129 16.47 -10.78 -42.04
N GLU A 130 15.60 -11.55 -41.38
CA GLU A 130 14.37 -12.08 -41.95
C GLU A 130 13.24 -11.19 -41.44
N LYS A 131 12.44 -10.55 -42.30
CA LYS A 131 11.31 -9.63 -41.99
C LYS A 131 10.40 -10.09 -40.82
N ARG A 132 10.89 -9.97 -39.59
CA ARG A 132 10.26 -10.41 -38.35
C ARG A 132 9.81 -9.17 -37.61
N LEU A 133 8.51 -9.09 -37.42
CA LEU A 133 7.86 -7.97 -36.75
C LEU A 133 8.25 -7.94 -35.27
N THR A 134 8.65 -6.76 -34.81
CA THR A 134 8.75 -6.43 -33.38
C THR A 134 7.50 -5.70 -32.93
N VAL A 135 6.82 -6.22 -31.92
CA VAL A 135 5.60 -5.62 -31.35
C VAL A 135 5.97 -4.89 -30.06
N VAL A 136 5.79 -3.58 -30.00
CA VAL A 136 6.08 -2.76 -28.82
C VAL A 136 4.78 -2.28 -28.17
N VAL A 137 4.53 -2.70 -26.93
CA VAL A 137 3.40 -2.27 -26.11
C VAL A 137 3.85 -1.14 -25.20
N SER A 138 3.23 0.04 -25.31
CA SER A 138 3.59 1.22 -24.51
C SER A 138 2.35 2.03 -24.12
N PRO A 139 2.31 2.72 -22.94
CA PRO A 139 1.10 3.38 -22.46
C PRO A 139 0.91 4.79 -23.05
N LEU A 140 1.99 5.44 -23.49
CA LEU A 140 2.03 6.87 -23.83
C LEU A 140 2.06 7.07 -25.35
N ILE A 141 0.93 7.48 -25.92
CA ILE A 141 0.77 7.66 -27.37
C ILE A 141 1.73 8.72 -27.93
N SER A 142 1.95 9.83 -27.21
CA SER A 142 2.90 10.87 -27.61
C SER A 142 4.32 10.32 -27.77
N LEU A 143 4.78 9.52 -26.79
CA LEU A 143 6.09 8.90 -26.84
C LEU A 143 6.22 7.92 -28.01
N MET A 144 5.16 7.16 -28.31
CA MET A 144 5.17 6.27 -29.46
C MET A 144 5.25 7.03 -30.79
N HIS A 145 4.59 8.19 -30.93
CA HIS A 145 4.74 9.05 -32.12
C HIS A 145 6.18 9.55 -32.30
N ASP A 146 6.83 9.98 -31.22
CA ASP A 146 8.21 10.46 -31.26
C ASP A 146 9.17 9.32 -31.66
N GLN A 147 8.97 8.12 -31.12
CA GLN A 147 9.77 6.95 -31.48
C GLN A 147 9.55 6.51 -32.94
N VAL A 148 8.29 6.47 -33.41
CA VAL A 148 7.99 6.13 -34.82
C VAL A 148 8.62 7.14 -35.77
N SER A 149 8.53 8.44 -35.46
CA SER A 149 9.13 9.49 -36.29
C SER A 149 10.65 9.37 -36.36
N SER A 150 11.29 9.10 -35.21
CA SER A 150 12.74 8.90 -35.13
C SER A 150 13.20 7.66 -35.91
N LEU A 151 12.46 6.56 -35.84
CA LEU A 151 12.76 5.31 -36.57
C LEU A 151 12.60 5.48 -38.08
N LEU A 152 11.55 6.17 -38.54
CA LEU A 152 11.35 6.45 -39.96
C LEU A 152 12.46 7.35 -40.52
N ALA A 153 12.96 8.31 -39.74
CA ALA A 153 14.05 9.20 -40.15
C ALA A 153 15.36 8.45 -40.41
N VAL A 154 15.59 7.33 -39.71
CA VAL A 154 16.77 6.47 -39.90
C VAL A 154 16.50 5.28 -40.85
N GLY A 155 15.35 5.28 -41.53
CA GLY A 155 15.00 4.29 -42.54
C GLY A 155 14.45 2.96 -42.01
N VAL A 156 14.02 2.89 -40.74
CA VAL A 156 13.37 1.71 -40.15
C VAL A 156 11.85 1.81 -40.32
N ALA A 157 11.20 0.78 -40.86
CA ALA A 157 9.77 0.81 -41.15
C ALA A 157 8.94 0.63 -39.86
N ALA A 158 8.64 1.74 -39.19
CA ALA A 158 7.84 1.75 -37.97
C ALA A 158 6.39 2.24 -38.21
N ARG A 159 5.41 1.69 -37.48
CA ARG A 159 4.01 2.14 -37.48
C ARG A 159 3.43 2.23 -36.08
N LEU A 160 2.58 3.22 -35.85
CA LEU A 160 1.75 3.34 -34.65
C LEU A 160 0.33 2.86 -34.95
N LEU A 161 -0.20 1.94 -34.14
CA LEU A 161 -1.59 1.51 -34.21
C LEU A 161 -2.31 1.83 -32.89
N SER A 162 -2.88 3.03 -32.82
CA SER A 162 -3.69 3.50 -31.70
C SER A 162 -5.17 3.65 -32.08
N ALA A 163 -6.05 3.81 -31.10
CA ALA A 163 -7.46 4.13 -31.33
C ALA A 163 -7.68 5.56 -31.85
N GLN A 164 -6.70 6.45 -31.68
CA GLN A 164 -6.77 7.86 -32.11
C GLN A 164 -6.53 8.03 -33.62
N GLU A 165 -5.92 7.03 -34.27
CA GLU A 165 -5.69 7.04 -35.72
C GLU A 165 -7.00 6.87 -36.51
N PRO A 166 -7.22 7.60 -37.62
CA PRO A 166 -8.39 7.42 -38.47
C PRO A 166 -8.54 5.97 -38.97
N ARG A 167 -9.78 5.47 -39.09
CA ARG A 167 -10.07 4.08 -39.51
C ARG A 167 -9.41 3.67 -40.83
N GLN A 168 -9.32 4.59 -41.78
CA GLN A 168 -8.63 4.37 -43.05
C GLN A 168 -7.13 4.06 -42.84
N ARG A 169 -6.46 4.84 -41.97
CA ARG A 169 -5.04 4.64 -41.65
C ARG A 169 -4.81 3.34 -40.88
N GLN A 170 -5.67 3.01 -39.93
CA GLN A 170 -5.60 1.72 -39.23
C GLN A 170 -5.73 0.52 -40.18
N THR A 171 -6.58 0.64 -41.21
CA THR A 171 -6.78 -0.40 -42.23
C THR A 171 -5.56 -0.55 -43.12
N ALA A 172 -4.96 0.57 -43.54
CA ALA A 172 -3.71 0.57 -44.31
C ALA A 172 -2.56 -0.08 -43.51
N ILE A 173 -2.37 0.29 -42.23
CA ILE A 173 -1.33 -0.28 -41.37
C ILE A 173 -1.51 -1.80 -41.22
N ARG A 174 -2.75 -2.27 -41.04
CA ARG A 174 -3.03 -3.72 -40.97
C ARG A 174 -2.71 -4.46 -42.28
N LYS A 175 -2.86 -3.80 -43.44
CA LYS A 175 -2.47 -4.35 -44.73
C LYS A 175 -0.94 -4.43 -44.83
N GLU A 176 -0.23 -3.36 -44.48
CA GLU A 176 1.23 -3.32 -44.45
C GLU A 176 1.84 -4.38 -43.51
N LEU A 177 1.20 -4.63 -42.36
CA LEU A 177 1.59 -5.69 -41.42
C LEU A 177 1.42 -7.10 -42.03
N LYS A 178 0.35 -7.34 -42.79
CA LYS A 178 0.13 -8.63 -43.48
C LYS A 178 1.16 -8.87 -44.59
N GLU A 179 1.52 -7.81 -45.30
CA GLU A 179 2.49 -7.84 -46.41
C GLU A 179 3.95 -7.84 -45.91
N LYS A 180 4.17 -7.81 -44.59
CA LYS A 180 5.50 -7.79 -43.94
C LYS A 180 6.37 -6.62 -44.44
N HIS A 181 5.75 -5.44 -44.51
CA HIS A 181 6.40 -4.16 -44.86
C HIS A 181 6.72 -3.30 -43.62
N VAL A 182 6.58 -3.84 -42.41
CA VAL A 182 6.76 -3.13 -41.15
C VAL A 182 7.70 -3.93 -40.25
N ASP A 183 8.75 -3.28 -39.76
CA ASP A 183 9.76 -3.86 -38.85
C ASP A 183 9.30 -3.74 -37.39
N ILE A 184 8.71 -2.58 -37.03
CA ILE A 184 8.27 -2.29 -35.66
C ILE A 184 6.84 -1.74 -35.66
N VAL A 185 5.96 -2.35 -34.85
CA VAL A 185 4.62 -1.81 -34.58
C VAL A 185 4.46 -1.41 -33.13
N PHE A 186 4.10 -0.16 -32.90
CA PHE A 186 3.75 0.38 -31.59
C PHE A 186 2.25 0.29 -31.36
N VAL A 187 1.85 -0.26 -30.21
CA VAL A 187 0.46 -0.48 -29.83
C VAL A 187 0.22 -0.13 -28.38
N THR A 188 -1.00 0.31 -28.05
CA THR A 188 -1.39 0.52 -26.66
C THR A 188 -1.77 -0.82 -26.00
N PRO A 189 -1.65 -0.97 -24.67
CA PRO A 189 -2.08 -2.19 -23.96
C PRO A 189 -3.56 -2.51 -24.18
N GLU A 190 -4.44 -1.49 -24.27
CA GLU A 190 -5.86 -1.67 -24.57
C GLU A 190 -6.07 -2.36 -25.91
N ARG A 191 -5.20 -2.07 -26.89
CA ARG A 191 -5.33 -2.60 -28.24
C ARG A 191 -5.06 -4.09 -28.28
N ILE A 192 -4.04 -4.54 -27.55
CA ILE A 192 -3.73 -5.96 -27.34
C ILE A 192 -4.87 -6.62 -26.56
N ALA A 193 -5.31 -6.00 -25.46
CA ALA A 193 -6.30 -6.59 -24.56
C ALA A 193 -7.73 -6.68 -25.14
N LYS A 194 -8.14 -5.72 -25.98
CA LYS A 194 -9.55 -5.58 -26.42
C LYS A 194 -9.79 -5.92 -27.90
N SER A 195 -8.76 -5.95 -28.75
CA SER A 195 -8.94 -6.14 -30.19
C SER A 195 -8.64 -7.57 -30.65
N ALA A 196 -9.68 -8.42 -30.65
CA ALA A 196 -9.59 -9.78 -31.18
C ALA A 196 -9.10 -9.82 -32.64
N GLN A 197 -9.54 -8.87 -33.48
CA GLN A 197 -9.08 -8.75 -34.87
C GLN A 197 -7.56 -8.56 -34.99
N PHE A 198 -6.97 -7.79 -34.07
CA PHE A 198 -5.53 -7.55 -34.06
C PHE A 198 -4.76 -8.75 -33.51
N MET A 199 -5.25 -9.37 -32.43
CA MET A 199 -4.68 -10.61 -31.89
C MET A 199 -4.70 -11.75 -32.92
N ASN A 200 -5.77 -11.90 -33.69
CA ASN A 200 -5.86 -12.88 -34.78
C ASN A 200 -4.85 -12.60 -35.92
N LEU A 201 -4.58 -11.33 -36.22
CA LEU A 201 -3.55 -10.95 -37.18
C LEU A 201 -2.16 -11.34 -36.67
N LEU A 202 -1.85 -11.05 -35.41
CA LEU A 202 -0.59 -11.46 -34.78
C LEU A 202 -0.47 -13.00 -34.73
N GLY A 203 -1.57 -13.73 -34.46
CA GLY A 203 -1.60 -15.20 -34.50
C GLY A 203 -1.13 -15.76 -35.85
N ARG A 204 -1.67 -15.25 -36.96
CA ARG A 204 -1.23 -15.66 -38.32
C ARG A 204 0.24 -15.32 -38.62
N LEU A 205 0.71 -14.18 -38.10
CA LEU A 205 2.12 -13.80 -38.23
C LEU A 205 3.03 -14.71 -37.40
N HIS A 206 2.58 -15.16 -36.23
CA HIS A 206 3.30 -16.14 -35.39
C HIS A 206 3.35 -17.53 -36.04
N GLU A 207 2.24 -18.03 -36.59
CA GLU A 207 2.17 -19.30 -37.33
C GLU A 207 3.19 -19.33 -38.49
N SER A 208 3.36 -18.19 -39.18
CA SER A 208 4.34 -18.01 -40.24
C SER A 208 5.74 -17.61 -39.75
N LYS A 209 6.03 -17.77 -38.44
CA LYS A 209 7.31 -17.44 -37.78
C LYS A 209 7.83 -16.03 -38.06
N SER A 210 6.91 -15.08 -38.22
CA SER A 210 7.19 -13.70 -38.65
C SER A 210 7.10 -12.69 -37.51
N ILE A 211 6.98 -13.14 -36.25
CA ILE A 211 7.14 -12.30 -35.05
C ILE A 211 8.48 -12.63 -34.42
N GLY A 212 9.33 -11.62 -34.25
CA GLY A 212 10.70 -11.79 -33.73
C GLY A 212 10.83 -11.45 -32.25
N LEU A 213 10.09 -10.44 -31.79
CA LEU A 213 10.22 -9.90 -30.43
C LEU A 213 8.92 -9.22 -29.99
N ILE A 214 8.57 -9.39 -28.72
CA ILE A 214 7.53 -8.60 -28.06
C ILE A 214 8.19 -7.77 -26.96
N ALA A 215 8.07 -6.45 -27.05
CA ALA A 215 8.56 -5.52 -26.04
C ALA A 215 7.38 -4.93 -25.25
N VAL A 216 7.48 -4.96 -23.93
CA VAL A 216 6.53 -4.33 -23.00
C VAL A 216 7.25 -3.18 -22.31
N ASP A 217 6.99 -1.96 -22.80
CA ASP A 217 7.54 -0.73 -22.25
C ASP A 217 6.68 -0.21 -21.11
N GLU A 218 7.30 0.52 -20.18
CA GLU A 218 6.72 0.89 -18.88
C GLU A 218 6.08 -0.31 -18.16
N SER A 219 6.79 -1.44 -18.14
CA SER A 219 6.29 -2.70 -17.57
C SER A 219 5.92 -2.59 -16.08
N HIS A 220 6.39 -1.56 -15.37
CA HIS A 220 5.98 -1.30 -13.99
C HIS A 220 4.46 -1.08 -13.86
N CYS A 221 3.77 -0.62 -14.91
CA CYS A 221 2.31 -0.46 -14.96
C CYS A 221 1.55 -1.78 -14.74
N ILE A 222 2.22 -2.92 -14.91
CA ILE A 222 1.69 -4.25 -14.64
C ILE A 222 1.47 -4.45 -13.14
N SER A 223 2.31 -3.89 -12.26
CA SER A 223 2.22 -4.08 -10.81
C SER A 223 1.30 -3.05 -10.16
N GLN A 224 0.48 -3.50 -9.20
CA GLN A 224 -0.36 -2.61 -8.38
C GLN A 224 0.48 -1.72 -7.45
N TRP A 225 1.72 -2.13 -7.17
CA TRP A 225 2.71 -1.36 -6.41
C TRP A 225 3.54 -0.42 -7.30
N GLY A 226 3.31 -0.44 -8.62
CA GLY A 226 3.85 0.54 -9.54
C GLY A 226 3.17 1.90 -9.34
N HIS A 227 3.96 2.98 -9.46
CA HIS A 227 3.48 4.35 -9.28
C HIS A 227 2.42 4.80 -10.30
N ASP A 228 2.25 4.07 -11.41
CA ASP A 228 1.33 4.39 -12.51
C ASP A 228 0.60 3.11 -13.00
N PHE A 229 -0.07 2.41 -12.08
CA PHE A 229 -0.79 1.15 -12.36
C PHE A 229 -1.86 1.30 -13.45
N ARG A 230 -1.86 0.39 -14.46
CA ARG A 230 -2.82 0.39 -15.56
C ARG A 230 -3.42 -1.00 -15.80
N GLN A 231 -4.71 -1.16 -15.53
CA GLN A 231 -5.39 -2.47 -15.53
C GLN A 231 -5.22 -3.29 -16.83
N ASP A 232 -5.17 -2.65 -18.00
CA ASP A 232 -5.01 -3.37 -19.28
C ASP A 232 -3.65 -4.08 -19.42
N TYR A 233 -2.61 -3.65 -18.68
CA TYR A 233 -1.32 -4.35 -18.62
C TYR A 233 -1.41 -5.73 -17.95
N LEU A 234 -2.37 -5.94 -17.04
CA LEU A 234 -2.59 -7.25 -16.40
C LEU A 234 -2.96 -8.34 -17.39
N LYS A 235 -3.58 -7.97 -18.51
CA LYS A 235 -4.03 -8.90 -19.55
C LYS A 235 -2.89 -9.35 -20.45
N LEU A 236 -1.73 -8.69 -20.41
CA LEU A 236 -0.61 -8.99 -21.29
C LEU A 236 0.04 -10.36 -21.02
N GLY A 237 -0.21 -10.99 -19.87
CA GLY A 237 0.19 -12.39 -19.64
C GLY A 237 -0.36 -13.38 -20.68
N MET A 238 -1.43 -13.02 -21.39
CA MET A 238 -1.94 -13.82 -22.51
C MET A 238 -0.93 -13.94 -23.67
N LEU A 239 0.02 -13.02 -23.81
CA LEU A 239 1.00 -12.98 -24.90
C LEU A 239 1.91 -14.20 -24.89
N ARG A 240 2.37 -14.65 -23.70
CA ARG A 240 3.17 -15.87 -23.56
C ARG A 240 2.42 -17.11 -24.05
N LYS A 241 1.13 -17.21 -23.72
CA LYS A 241 0.26 -18.32 -24.11
C LYS A 241 -0.03 -18.35 -25.61
N HIS A 242 -0.24 -17.19 -26.24
CA HIS A 242 -0.56 -17.09 -27.67
C HIS A 242 0.67 -17.15 -28.56
N PHE A 243 1.84 -16.72 -28.08
CA PHE A 243 3.07 -16.63 -28.85
C PHE A 243 4.22 -17.40 -28.19
N PRO A 244 4.10 -18.74 -28.02
CA PRO A 244 5.17 -19.56 -27.45
C PRO A 244 6.42 -19.48 -28.33
N GLY A 245 7.59 -19.43 -27.68
CA GLY A 245 8.90 -19.36 -28.37
C GLY A 245 9.30 -17.98 -28.89
N VAL A 246 8.46 -16.94 -28.76
CA VAL A 246 8.85 -15.54 -29.03
C VAL A 246 9.44 -14.93 -27.75
N PRO A 247 10.64 -14.31 -27.79
CA PRO A 247 11.20 -13.63 -26.64
C PRO A 247 10.36 -12.42 -26.24
N ILE A 248 10.19 -12.23 -24.92
CA ILE A 248 9.53 -11.06 -24.35
C ILE A 248 10.57 -10.24 -23.59
N VAL A 249 10.66 -8.94 -23.93
CA VAL A 249 11.48 -7.98 -23.18
C VAL A 249 10.59 -6.99 -22.43
N ALA A 250 10.80 -6.84 -21.13
CA ALA A 250 10.12 -5.86 -20.30
C ALA A 250 11.09 -4.72 -19.93
N THR A 251 10.72 -3.47 -20.25
CA THR A 251 11.55 -2.30 -19.96
C THR A 251 10.81 -1.31 -19.07
N THR A 252 11.49 -0.76 -18.06
CA THR A 252 10.93 0.27 -17.18
C THR A 252 12.01 1.16 -16.60
N ALA A 253 11.66 2.43 -16.33
CA ALA A 253 12.55 3.36 -15.64
C ALA A 253 12.67 3.05 -14.13
N THR A 254 11.57 2.67 -13.53
CA THR A 254 11.43 2.55 -12.07
C THR A 254 10.71 1.25 -11.75
N ALA A 255 11.43 0.32 -11.13
CA ALA A 255 10.84 -0.88 -10.55
C ALA A 255 11.72 -1.33 -9.38
N THR A 256 11.09 -1.53 -8.22
CA THR A 256 11.71 -2.19 -7.06
C THR A 256 11.91 -3.68 -7.37
N PRO A 257 12.74 -4.42 -6.59
CA PRO A 257 12.87 -5.87 -6.77
C PRO A 257 11.51 -6.59 -6.81
N GLN A 258 10.59 -6.18 -5.93
CA GLN A 258 9.23 -6.74 -5.87
C GLN A 258 8.42 -6.47 -7.14
N VAL A 259 8.49 -5.24 -7.68
CA VAL A 259 7.82 -4.91 -8.96
C VAL A 259 8.41 -5.73 -10.11
N VAL A 260 9.70 -6.05 -10.08
CA VAL A 260 10.33 -6.94 -11.09
C VAL A 260 9.80 -8.37 -10.98
N GLU A 261 9.63 -8.90 -9.77
CA GLU A 261 9.01 -10.22 -9.58
C GLU A 261 7.55 -10.23 -10.05
N ASP A 262 6.78 -9.17 -9.77
CA ASP A 262 5.42 -9.02 -10.29
C ASP A 262 5.38 -9.00 -11.82
N ILE A 263 6.34 -8.30 -12.46
CA ILE A 263 6.47 -8.27 -13.93
C ILE A 263 6.74 -9.67 -14.47
N CYS A 264 7.68 -10.40 -13.87
CA CYS A 264 8.03 -11.75 -14.31
C CYS A 264 6.85 -12.72 -14.14
N GLY A 265 6.19 -12.70 -12.97
CA GLY A 265 5.05 -13.57 -12.68
C GLY A 265 3.84 -13.26 -13.56
N ARG A 266 3.51 -11.99 -13.82
CA ARG A 266 2.32 -11.61 -14.60
C ARG A 266 2.51 -11.72 -16.11
N LEU A 267 3.73 -11.58 -16.62
CA LEU A 267 4.06 -11.85 -18.03
C LEU A 267 4.40 -13.32 -18.29
N ASP A 268 4.40 -14.17 -17.26
CA ASP A 268 4.74 -15.60 -17.35
C ASP A 268 6.15 -15.80 -17.94
N LEU A 269 7.11 -15.04 -17.40
CA LEU A 269 8.54 -15.13 -17.75
C LEU A 269 9.22 -16.13 -16.82
N ASP A 270 9.93 -17.10 -17.38
CA ASP A 270 10.69 -18.08 -16.59
C ASP A 270 11.87 -17.39 -15.90
N ARG A 271 11.78 -17.22 -14.57
CA ARG A 271 12.78 -16.50 -13.78
C ARG A 271 14.19 -17.09 -13.90
N SER A 272 14.29 -18.41 -14.09
CA SER A 272 15.57 -19.12 -14.18
C SER A 272 16.30 -18.88 -15.51
N ARG A 273 15.56 -18.45 -16.54
CA ARG A 273 16.06 -18.20 -17.90
C ARG A 273 16.02 -16.75 -18.32
N THR A 274 15.28 -15.91 -17.60
CA THR A 274 15.10 -14.48 -17.91
C THR A 274 16.30 -13.67 -17.44
N ASN A 275 16.93 -12.93 -18.35
CA ASN A 275 18.03 -12.06 -18.00
C ASN A 275 17.52 -10.74 -17.41
N VAL A 276 17.71 -10.55 -16.11
CA VAL A 276 17.25 -9.35 -15.39
C VAL A 276 18.42 -8.45 -15.03
N LYS A 277 18.42 -7.22 -15.55
CA LYS A 277 19.45 -6.21 -15.28
C LYS A 277 18.82 -4.93 -14.74
N ARG A 278 19.44 -4.38 -13.70
CA ARG A 278 19.02 -3.13 -13.05
C ARG A 278 20.21 -2.18 -13.03
N ALA A 279 20.09 -1.06 -13.73
CA ALA A 279 21.07 0.02 -13.71
C ALA A 279 20.76 0.98 -12.55
N PRO A 280 21.78 1.62 -11.95
CA PRO A 280 21.56 2.66 -10.95
C PRO A 280 20.75 3.82 -11.54
N CYS A 281 19.88 4.41 -10.71
CA CYS A 281 19.09 5.59 -11.08
C CYS A 281 19.92 6.89 -11.07
N ASP A 282 21.06 6.89 -10.37
CA ASP A 282 21.94 8.04 -10.25
C ASP A 282 22.62 8.38 -11.58
N ARG A 283 22.67 9.67 -11.91
CA ARG A 283 23.22 10.20 -13.15
C ARG A 283 24.23 11.31 -12.82
N PRO A 284 25.53 11.06 -13.00
CA PRO A 284 26.57 12.04 -12.63
C PRO A 284 26.52 13.32 -13.48
N ASN A 285 25.77 13.32 -14.58
CA ASN A 285 25.55 14.48 -15.45
C ASN A 285 24.26 15.27 -15.13
N ILE A 286 23.49 14.88 -14.12
CA ILE A 286 22.33 15.64 -13.65
C ILE A 286 22.74 16.40 -12.39
N PHE A 287 22.66 17.73 -12.45
CA PHE A 287 22.96 18.61 -11.32
C PHE A 287 21.67 19.30 -10.88
N TYR A 288 21.39 19.25 -9.58
CA TYR A 288 20.31 20.01 -8.98
C TYR A 288 20.88 21.27 -8.32
N GLY A 289 20.33 22.43 -8.66
CA GLY A 289 20.71 23.71 -8.07
C GLY A 289 19.48 24.50 -7.66
N VAL A 290 19.51 25.12 -6.49
CA VAL A 290 18.46 26.01 -5.99
C VAL A 290 19.03 27.42 -5.93
N ILE A 291 18.41 28.35 -6.65
CA ILE A 291 18.88 29.74 -6.77
C ILE A 291 17.76 30.68 -6.33
N HIS A 292 18.10 31.67 -5.52
CA HIS A 292 17.13 32.64 -5.01
C HIS A 292 16.65 33.57 -6.14
N LYS A 293 15.39 33.42 -6.56
CA LYS A 293 14.77 34.26 -7.61
C LYS A 293 14.68 35.74 -7.18
N PRO A 294 15.34 36.68 -7.87
CA PRO A 294 15.28 38.10 -7.54
C PRO A 294 13.93 38.68 -7.96
N ARG A 295 13.54 39.80 -7.35
CA ARG A 295 12.25 40.46 -7.63
C ARG A 295 12.19 41.10 -9.03
N ASP A 296 13.33 41.49 -9.56
CA ASP A 296 13.46 42.05 -10.90
C ASP A 296 13.50 40.91 -11.92
N LYS A 297 12.57 40.92 -12.88
CA LYS A 297 12.45 39.90 -13.93
C LYS A 297 13.67 39.86 -14.84
N ALA A 298 14.25 41.02 -15.19
CA ALA A 298 15.44 41.08 -16.05
C ALA A 298 16.64 40.44 -15.34
N ARG A 299 16.79 40.74 -14.04
CA ARG A 299 17.84 40.17 -13.19
C ARG A 299 17.62 38.68 -12.88
N ALA A 300 16.37 38.23 -12.84
CA ALA A 300 16.04 36.81 -12.68
C ALA A 300 16.40 36.01 -13.93
N VAL A 301 16.18 36.59 -15.11
CA VAL A 301 16.63 36.04 -16.39
C VAL A 301 18.17 36.03 -16.43
N GLU A 302 18.83 37.13 -16.12
CA GLU A 302 20.30 37.22 -16.05
C GLU A 302 20.90 36.16 -15.12
N GLN A 303 20.34 35.95 -13.93
CA GLN A 303 20.78 34.88 -13.02
C GLN A 303 20.50 33.47 -13.55
N LEU A 304 19.39 33.26 -14.27
CA LEU A 304 19.12 32.00 -14.97
C LEU A 304 20.18 31.72 -16.03
N LEU A 305 20.62 32.75 -16.75
CA LEU A 305 21.66 32.65 -17.78
C LEU A 305 23.05 32.44 -17.18
N CYS A 306 23.42 33.21 -16.14
CA CYS A 306 24.70 33.09 -15.47
C CYS A 306 24.87 31.78 -14.69
N ALA A 307 23.80 31.30 -14.03
CA ALA A 307 23.88 30.09 -13.23
C ALA A 307 23.76 28.81 -14.06
N SER A 308 23.13 28.87 -15.23
CA SER A 308 23.03 27.71 -16.11
C SER A 308 24.28 27.56 -16.98
N CYS A 309 25.01 28.66 -17.26
CA CYS A 309 26.14 28.79 -18.20
C CYS A 309 26.36 27.56 -19.08
N PRO A 310 25.35 27.18 -19.88
CA PRO A 310 25.42 25.90 -20.53
C PRO A 310 26.28 26.10 -21.79
N PRO A 311 26.93 25.04 -22.30
CA PRO A 311 27.64 25.13 -23.57
C PRO A 311 26.72 25.78 -24.62
N ALA A 312 27.28 26.59 -25.54
CA ALA A 312 26.53 27.39 -26.51
C ALA A 312 25.48 26.61 -27.35
N ASP A 313 25.53 25.29 -27.33
CA ASP A 313 24.68 24.35 -28.07
C ASP A 313 23.66 23.59 -27.18
N SER A 314 23.31 24.10 -25.99
CA SER A 314 22.37 23.42 -25.09
C SER A 314 20.91 23.84 -25.29
N ASN A 315 19.99 22.86 -25.19
CA ASN A 315 18.55 23.10 -25.19
C ASN A 315 18.00 23.09 -23.74
N GLY A 316 17.24 24.11 -23.33
CA GLY A 316 16.63 24.21 -22.00
C GLY A 316 15.11 24.43 -22.00
N ILE A 317 14.40 23.81 -21.03
CA ILE A 317 12.97 24.06 -20.78
C ILE A 317 12.82 24.91 -19.52
N VAL A 318 12.15 26.06 -19.61
CA VAL A 318 11.90 26.94 -18.46
C VAL A 318 10.45 26.80 -17.99
N TYR A 319 10.25 26.29 -16.78
CA TYR A 319 8.91 26.19 -16.19
C TYR A 319 8.48 27.50 -15.51
N CYS A 320 7.31 28.03 -15.89
CA CYS A 320 6.72 29.25 -15.35
C CYS A 320 5.39 28.97 -14.63
N LEU A 321 5.01 29.81 -13.65
CA LEU A 321 3.82 29.59 -12.81
C LEU A 321 2.51 30.07 -13.45
N SER A 322 2.59 30.93 -14.46
CA SER A 322 1.42 31.45 -15.18
C SER A 322 1.69 31.59 -16.67
N ARG A 323 0.63 31.59 -17.49
CA ARG A 323 0.74 31.78 -18.95
C ARG A 323 1.40 33.11 -19.29
N LYS A 324 0.94 34.18 -18.66
CA LYS A 324 1.52 35.52 -18.80
C LYS A 324 3.00 35.56 -18.43
N GLU A 325 3.40 34.88 -17.36
CA GLU A 325 4.82 34.77 -17.00
C GLU A 325 5.63 33.98 -18.05
N THR A 326 5.02 32.96 -18.67
CA THR A 326 5.64 32.16 -19.74
C THR A 326 5.97 33.03 -20.97
N GLU A 327 5.04 33.91 -21.35
CA GLU A 327 5.19 34.88 -22.44
C GLU A 327 6.19 35.99 -22.09
N ASP A 328 6.11 36.56 -20.88
CA ASP A 328 7.01 37.60 -20.38
C ASP A 328 8.47 37.12 -20.33
N VAL A 329 8.69 35.90 -19.82
CA VAL A 329 10.03 35.29 -19.72
C VAL A 329 10.57 34.95 -21.11
N CYS A 330 9.75 34.42 -22.00
CA CYS A 330 10.14 34.17 -23.39
C CYS A 330 10.57 35.45 -24.10
N THR A 331 9.81 36.55 -23.93
CA THR A 331 10.14 37.85 -24.52
C THR A 331 11.46 38.38 -23.95
N SER A 332 11.67 38.22 -22.64
CA SER A 332 12.90 38.65 -21.97
C SER A 332 14.13 37.85 -22.42
N LEU A 333 13.98 36.54 -22.64
CA LEU A 333 15.04 35.68 -23.17
C LEU A 333 15.40 36.07 -24.62
N ASN A 334 14.40 36.32 -25.47
CA ASN A 334 14.63 36.79 -26.84
C ASN A 334 15.35 38.15 -26.87
N HIS A 335 14.98 39.10 -25.99
CA HIS A 335 15.71 40.36 -25.84
C HIS A 335 17.14 40.20 -25.35
N ALA A 336 17.42 39.17 -24.54
CA ALA A 336 18.76 38.82 -24.08
C ALA A 336 19.58 38.05 -25.14
N GLY A 337 19.08 37.93 -26.37
CA GLY A 337 19.77 37.28 -27.49
C GLY A 337 19.64 35.75 -27.51
N ILE A 338 18.69 35.20 -26.75
CA ILE A 338 18.49 33.75 -26.62
C ILE A 338 17.20 33.35 -27.31
N PRO A 339 17.27 32.52 -28.37
CA PRO A 339 16.08 32.12 -29.12
C PRO A 339 15.15 31.30 -28.23
N ALA A 340 13.98 31.83 -27.90
CA ALA A 340 12.99 31.21 -27.03
C ALA A 340 11.57 31.32 -27.62
N VAL A 341 10.76 30.30 -27.38
CA VAL A 341 9.34 30.21 -27.77
C VAL A 341 8.51 29.69 -26.60
N TRP A 342 7.28 30.20 -26.43
CA TRP A 342 6.39 29.78 -25.34
C TRP A 342 5.46 28.62 -25.72
N TYR A 343 5.11 27.79 -24.74
CA TYR A 343 4.20 26.66 -24.89
C TYR A 343 3.17 26.60 -23.74
N HIS A 344 1.89 26.85 -24.06
CA HIS A 344 0.76 26.71 -23.13
C HIS A 344 -0.51 26.17 -23.83
N GLY A 345 -1.49 25.72 -23.04
CA GLY A 345 -2.66 24.97 -23.53
C GLY A 345 -3.68 25.74 -24.39
N GLU A 346 -3.55 27.06 -24.53
CA GLU A 346 -4.41 27.88 -25.42
C GLU A 346 -3.84 28.03 -26.83
N LEU A 347 -2.61 27.55 -27.07
CA LEU A 347 -2.07 27.49 -28.42
C LEU A 347 -2.88 26.49 -29.26
N GLY A 348 -3.23 26.91 -30.48
CA GLY A 348 -3.85 26.04 -31.48
C GLY A 348 -3.02 24.78 -31.74
N ALA A 349 -3.67 23.69 -32.17
CA ALA A 349 -3.01 22.41 -32.41
C ALA A 349 -1.82 22.53 -33.39
N ASP A 350 -2.00 23.31 -34.47
CA ASP A 350 -0.96 23.55 -35.48
C ASP A 350 0.23 24.35 -34.92
N SER A 351 -0.05 25.39 -34.12
CA SER A 351 0.99 26.18 -33.45
C SER A 351 1.77 25.33 -32.45
N ARG A 352 1.10 24.47 -31.67
CA ARG A 352 1.77 23.54 -30.75
C ARG A 352 2.66 22.54 -31.50
N ALA A 353 2.20 22.02 -32.63
CA ALA A 353 2.98 21.13 -33.47
C ALA A 353 4.22 21.83 -34.07
N ALA A 354 4.07 23.08 -34.51
CA ALA A 354 5.18 23.89 -35.02
C ALA A 354 6.24 24.18 -33.94
N VAL A 355 5.82 24.61 -32.75
CA VAL A 355 6.71 24.84 -31.60
C VAL A 355 7.44 23.57 -31.19
N HIS A 356 6.72 22.44 -31.15
CA HIS A 356 7.33 21.14 -30.84
C HIS A 356 8.39 20.74 -31.86
N LYS A 357 8.12 20.95 -33.16
CA LYS A 357 9.06 20.66 -34.25
C LYS A 357 10.33 21.52 -34.17
N SER A 358 10.18 22.82 -33.92
CA SER A 358 11.29 23.79 -33.75
C SER A 358 12.21 23.44 -32.58
N TRP A 359 11.64 22.98 -31.47
CA TRP A 359 12.43 22.51 -30.32
C TRP A 359 13.14 21.18 -30.61
N MET A 360 12.47 20.25 -31.28
CA MET A 360 13.08 18.96 -31.66
C MET A 360 14.24 19.11 -32.66
N SER A 361 14.24 20.14 -33.51
CA SER A 361 15.37 20.46 -34.40
C SER A 361 16.51 21.23 -33.70
N GLY A 362 16.32 21.65 -32.44
CA GLY A 362 17.30 22.43 -31.68
C GLY A 362 17.38 23.90 -32.07
N GLU A 363 16.39 24.43 -32.80
CA GLU A 363 16.40 25.82 -33.28
C GLU A 363 16.04 26.85 -32.20
N THR A 364 15.33 26.43 -31.14
CA THR A 364 14.74 27.36 -30.15
C THR A 364 14.64 26.71 -28.78
N MET A 365 14.70 27.50 -27.70
CA MET A 365 14.36 27.08 -26.33
C MET A 365 12.86 27.16 -26.01
N ILE A 366 12.30 26.27 -25.18
CA ILE A 366 10.87 26.30 -24.81
C ILE A 366 10.65 26.84 -23.39
N THR A 367 9.78 27.84 -23.23
CA THR A 367 9.18 28.18 -21.94
C THR A 367 7.83 27.47 -21.78
N ARG A 368 7.63 26.72 -20.69
CA ARG A 368 6.42 25.91 -20.44
C ARG A 368 5.75 26.32 -19.13
N HIS A 369 4.44 26.24 -19.07
CA HIS A 369 3.72 26.38 -17.80
C HIS A 369 3.87 25.10 -16.93
N GLY A 370 4.41 25.23 -15.72
CA GLY A 370 4.62 24.13 -14.77
C GLY A 370 3.82 24.33 -13.48
N GLN A 371 2.96 23.36 -13.15
CA GLN A 371 2.20 23.33 -11.90
C GLN A 371 3.04 22.65 -10.80
N TRP A 372 3.99 23.37 -10.22
CA TRP A 372 4.72 22.96 -9.01
C TRP A 372 4.81 24.14 -8.04
N ARG A 373 4.20 24.01 -6.85
CA ARG A 373 4.05 25.09 -5.86
C ARG A 373 5.05 24.93 -4.70
N GLU A 374 6.05 25.81 -4.67
CA GLU A 374 7.03 25.91 -3.59
C GLU A 374 6.43 26.22 -2.19
N LEU A 375 7.23 25.85 -1.18
CA LEU A 375 7.16 26.12 0.25
C LEU A 375 8.44 26.88 0.64
N ALA A 376 8.42 28.21 0.67
CA ALA A 376 9.48 29.00 1.32
C ALA A 376 9.01 30.44 1.54
N LYS A 377 8.32 30.74 2.65
CA LYS A 377 8.04 32.13 3.07
C LYS A 377 7.40 32.28 4.47
N VAL A 378 8.00 31.77 5.57
CA VAL A 378 7.54 32.17 6.93
C VAL A 378 8.64 32.20 8.03
N ARG A 379 9.93 32.34 7.71
CA ARG A 379 10.97 32.39 8.78
C ARG A 379 11.46 33.80 9.16
N LEU A 380 11.26 34.81 8.31
CA LEU A 380 11.79 36.17 8.53
C LEU A 380 10.94 37.06 9.45
N SER A 381 9.70 36.66 9.76
CA SER A 381 8.76 37.48 10.54
C SER A 381 8.88 37.27 12.06
N PHE A 382 9.41 36.14 12.52
CA PHE A 382 9.38 35.79 13.94
C PHE A 382 10.47 36.51 14.75
N GLU A 383 11.70 36.59 14.23
CA GLU A 383 12.81 37.27 14.91
C GLU A 383 12.62 38.79 14.97
N CYS A 384 12.12 39.40 13.89
CA CYS A 384 11.84 40.84 13.86
C CYS A 384 10.74 41.24 14.85
N ILE A 385 9.69 40.42 15.01
CA ILE A 385 8.59 40.71 15.93
C ILE A 385 9.02 40.52 17.39
N MET A 386 9.80 39.47 17.69
CA MET A 386 10.36 39.27 19.04
C MET A 386 11.34 40.38 19.43
N MET A 387 12.12 40.89 18.47
CA MET A 387 13.00 42.02 18.69
C MET A 387 12.21 43.32 18.94
N ILE A 388 11.14 43.57 18.19
CA ILE A 388 10.24 44.73 18.41
C ILE A 388 9.52 44.62 19.76
N CYS A 389 9.02 43.44 20.14
CA CYS A 389 8.43 43.20 21.45
C CYS A 389 9.44 43.37 22.59
N ALA A 390 10.68 42.89 22.43
CA ALA A 390 11.75 43.07 23.43
C ALA A 390 12.20 44.54 23.57
N ILE A 391 12.20 45.30 22.46
CA ILE A 391 12.46 46.73 22.44
C ILE A 391 11.32 47.49 23.14
N ILE A 392 10.06 47.14 22.87
CA ILE A 392 8.88 47.74 23.52
C ILE A 392 8.87 47.41 25.02
N ILE A 393 9.15 46.17 25.41
CA ILE A 393 9.25 45.77 26.84
C ILE A 393 10.40 46.50 27.53
N SER A 394 11.56 46.64 26.87
CA SER A 394 12.71 47.39 27.41
C SER A 394 12.45 48.90 27.53
N ILE A 395 11.67 49.47 26.61
CA ILE A 395 11.26 50.88 26.62
C ILE A 395 10.22 51.13 27.72
N VAL A 396 9.24 50.24 27.87
CA VAL A 396 8.19 50.34 28.89
C VAL A 396 8.76 50.09 30.29
N MET A 397 9.71 49.16 30.46
CA MET A 397 10.36 48.94 31.76
C MET A 397 11.37 50.04 32.14
N LYS A 398 11.89 50.82 31.18
CA LYS A 398 12.73 52.00 31.46
C LYS A 398 11.94 53.21 31.96
N ALA A 399 10.61 53.21 31.87
CA ALA A 399 9.78 54.35 32.24
C ALA A 399 9.37 54.39 33.73
N SER A 400 9.71 53.37 34.54
CA SER A 400 9.50 53.42 35.99
C SER A 400 10.64 52.80 36.79
N ALA A 401 11.20 53.62 37.67
CA ALA A 401 11.95 53.28 38.87
C ALA A 401 13.48 53.04 38.77
N HIS A 402 14.13 53.71 39.71
CA HIS A 402 15.52 53.65 40.12
C HIS A 402 16.05 52.24 40.40
N SER A 403 17.30 52.00 39.98
CA SER A 403 18.19 50.90 40.43
C SER A 403 17.63 49.53 39.99
N TRP A 404 18.35 48.62 39.37
CA TRP A 404 19.41 47.78 39.88
C TRP A 404 20.11 47.23 38.63
N VAL A 405 21.40 47.50 38.47
CA VAL A 405 22.23 46.91 37.42
C VAL A 405 22.72 45.55 37.95
N PHE A 406 22.27 44.44 37.39
CA PHE A 406 22.95 43.15 37.58
C PHE A 406 23.92 42.91 36.43
N ASN A 407 25.18 42.84 36.82
CA ASN A 407 26.36 42.59 36.02
C ASN A 407 26.42 41.08 35.71
N LEU A 408 26.45 40.69 34.44
CA LEU A 408 26.56 39.29 34.00
C LEU A 408 27.98 39.02 33.46
N ILE A 409 28.97 39.20 34.34
CA ILE A 409 30.35 38.68 34.18
C ILE A 409 30.83 38.29 35.58
N GLY A 410 31.12 37.00 35.81
CA GLY A 410 31.86 36.54 36.99
C GLY A 410 31.34 35.27 37.67
N ASP A 411 31.88 34.13 37.23
CA ASP A 411 32.51 33.05 37.99
C ASP A 411 32.25 32.82 39.51
N ILE A 412 32.24 31.52 39.88
CA ILE A 412 32.69 30.87 41.16
C ILE A 412 31.66 30.40 42.24
N ARG A 413 31.65 29.04 42.40
CA ARG A 413 31.60 28.17 43.62
C ARG A 413 30.33 27.84 44.43
N SER A 414 30.06 26.52 44.46
CA SER A 414 29.80 25.58 45.58
C SER A 414 29.07 26.04 46.86
N GLY A 415 27.96 25.36 47.18
CA GLY A 415 27.40 25.26 48.54
C GLY A 415 26.17 24.34 48.65
N HIS A 416 26.34 23.15 49.24
CA HIS A 416 25.29 22.38 49.95
C HIS A 416 25.22 22.86 51.44
N PRO A 417 24.32 22.40 52.36
CA PRO A 417 23.10 21.55 52.29
C PRO A 417 21.90 22.08 53.15
N ARG A 418 20.73 21.40 53.12
CA ARG A 418 20.03 20.81 54.31
C ARG A 418 18.72 20.08 53.95
N MET A 419 18.56 18.89 54.54
CA MET A 419 17.42 17.96 54.47
C MET A 419 16.31 18.31 55.47
N GLY A 420 15.08 17.87 55.17
CA GLY A 420 13.97 17.62 56.11
C GLY A 420 12.78 16.94 55.41
N PRO A 421 12.01 16.03 56.05
CA PRO A 421 11.46 14.83 55.40
C PRO A 421 9.93 14.84 55.20
N ASN A 422 9.45 13.82 54.44
CA ASN A 422 8.07 13.34 54.26
C ASN A 422 7.26 13.92 53.08
N MET A 423 7.20 13.17 51.97
CA MET A 423 5.95 13.02 51.23
C MET A 423 5.93 11.73 50.40
N HIS A 424 4.73 11.14 50.32
CA HIS A 424 4.40 9.78 49.89
C HIS A 424 4.85 9.36 48.49
N LYS A 425 5.10 8.05 48.37
CA LYS A 425 5.49 7.29 47.18
C LYS A 425 4.51 7.45 46.02
N ASN A 426 5.05 7.72 44.83
CA ASN A 426 4.36 7.59 43.53
C ASN A 426 5.15 6.55 42.69
N PRO A 427 4.53 5.50 42.12
CA PRO A 427 5.25 4.42 41.43
C PRO A 427 5.31 4.68 39.91
N ASP A 428 5.89 5.78 39.47
CA ASP A 428 6.08 6.10 38.04
C ASP A 428 7.55 6.40 37.75
N HIS A 429 8.42 5.40 37.83
CA HIS A 429 9.77 5.46 37.28
C HIS A 429 10.32 4.05 37.02
N TYR A 430 10.07 3.51 35.82
CA TYR A 430 10.90 2.45 35.25
C TYR A 430 11.39 2.90 33.88
N TYR A 431 12.68 3.22 33.80
CA TYR A 431 13.44 3.24 32.56
C TYR A 431 14.54 2.18 32.63
N ALA A 432 14.76 1.59 31.47
CA ALA A 432 15.69 0.54 31.09
C ALA A 432 17.01 0.50 31.88
N ARG A 433 17.38 -0.72 32.33
CA ARG A 433 18.76 -1.10 32.61
C ARG A 433 19.20 -2.03 31.47
N PRO A 434 20.16 -1.66 30.62
CA PRO A 434 20.68 -2.59 29.63
C PRO A 434 21.63 -3.60 30.31
N VAL A 435 21.35 -4.89 30.12
CA VAL A 435 22.26 -6.01 30.36
C VAL A 435 22.81 -6.44 29.00
N CYS A 436 24.12 -6.68 28.91
CA CYS A 436 24.80 -7.10 27.68
C CYS A 436 25.02 -8.63 27.69
N PRO A 437 24.61 -9.40 26.67
CA PRO A 437 25.08 -10.77 26.49
C PRO A 437 26.03 -10.94 25.30
N LYS A 438 26.89 -11.95 25.48
CA LYS A 438 28.00 -12.40 24.64
C LYS A 438 27.55 -13.06 23.34
N SER A 439 28.30 -12.78 22.27
CA SER A 439 28.61 -13.79 21.24
C SER A 439 29.93 -13.47 20.49
N SER A 440 31.03 -13.49 21.23
CA SER A 440 32.33 -13.87 20.65
C SER A 440 32.92 -14.98 21.51
N LEU A 441 32.48 -16.22 21.29
CA LEU A 441 33.10 -17.42 21.87
C LEU A 441 32.65 -18.68 21.10
N ARG A 442 33.10 -18.80 19.86
CA ARG A 442 33.37 -20.09 19.20
C ARG A 442 34.79 -20.09 18.66
N GLN A 443 35.76 -19.86 19.54
CA GLN A 443 37.17 -20.23 19.38
C GLN A 443 37.84 -20.02 20.74
N CYS A 444 38.55 -21.05 21.21
CA CYS A 444 39.23 -21.21 22.52
C CYS A 444 38.44 -21.97 23.62
N GLN A 445 38.48 -23.31 23.49
CA GLN A 445 38.50 -24.42 24.49
C GLN A 445 37.59 -24.47 25.76
N ASN A 446 36.99 -25.67 25.89
CA ASN A 446 36.46 -26.48 27.00
C ASN A 446 35.65 -25.86 28.16
N LEU A 447 34.39 -26.32 28.25
CA LEU A 447 33.41 -26.14 29.34
C LEU A 447 33.89 -26.66 30.71
N PRO A 448 33.50 -25.98 31.81
CA PRO A 448 33.26 -26.60 33.11
C PRO A 448 31.75 -26.57 33.53
N PRO A 449 31.34 -27.39 34.53
CA PRO A 449 29.94 -27.83 34.75
C PRO A 449 29.02 -26.80 35.46
N PRO A 450 27.69 -27.03 35.49
CA PRO A 450 26.68 -26.05 35.90
C PRO A 450 26.63 -25.88 37.42
N TYR A 451 26.01 -24.78 37.87
CA TYR A 451 25.76 -24.36 39.26
C TYR A 451 26.84 -23.46 39.91
N LYS A 452 26.69 -22.14 39.72
CA LYS A 452 26.89 -21.12 40.76
C LYS A 452 26.20 -19.80 40.35
N ALA A 453 25.17 -19.41 41.10
CA ALA A 453 24.51 -18.12 40.97
C ALA A 453 25.46 -17.01 41.48
N PHE A 454 25.49 -15.87 40.80
CA PHE A 454 26.14 -14.66 41.30
C PHE A 454 25.18 -13.85 42.18
N ASP A 455 25.72 -13.33 43.27
CA ASP A 455 25.04 -12.62 44.37
C ASP A 455 24.58 -11.20 43.98
N GLU A 456 23.30 -10.89 44.22
CA GLU A 456 22.60 -9.61 43.91
C GLU A 456 23.21 -8.38 44.62
N SER A 457 24.09 -8.58 45.60
CA SER A 457 24.70 -7.52 46.42
C SER A 457 25.77 -6.67 45.71
N SER A 458 26.14 -7.01 44.47
CA SER A 458 27.27 -6.40 43.75
C SER A 458 26.90 -5.39 42.63
N LEU A 459 25.60 -5.12 42.41
CA LEU A 459 25.13 -4.13 41.43
C LEU A 459 24.84 -2.76 42.07
N ARG A 460 25.59 -1.72 41.70
CA ARG A 460 25.28 -0.31 42.07
C ARG A 460 24.68 0.47 40.89
N PRO A 461 23.69 1.35 41.12
CA PRO A 461 23.10 2.18 40.07
C PRO A 461 23.99 3.37 39.68
N CYS A 462 24.13 3.66 38.38
CA CYS A 462 24.78 4.87 37.85
C CYS A 462 23.91 6.12 38.04
N ARG A 463 24.55 7.24 38.43
CA ARG A 463 23.92 8.56 38.65
C ARG A 463 23.70 9.31 37.33
N ARG A 464 22.60 10.09 37.31
CA ARG A 464 22.18 11.08 36.29
C ARG A 464 23.33 11.74 35.49
N ALA A 465 23.25 11.68 34.16
CA ALA A 465 23.90 12.64 33.28
C ALA A 465 23.01 13.88 33.10
N GLY A 466 23.64 15.05 33.06
CA GLY A 466 23.03 16.38 33.13
C GLY A 466 22.28 16.82 31.87
N SER A 467 21.44 17.82 32.10
CA SER A 467 20.52 18.52 31.20
C SER A 467 21.13 19.02 29.88
N LEU A 468 20.54 18.61 28.76
CA LEU A 468 20.33 19.50 27.63
C LEU A 468 19.20 20.47 28.00
N GLY A 469 19.49 21.76 28.01
CA GLY A 469 18.48 22.81 28.04
C GLY A 469 17.69 22.80 26.74
N ALA A 470 16.66 21.96 26.67
CA ALA A 470 15.63 21.99 25.66
C ALA A 470 14.27 22.10 26.36
N SER A 471 13.85 23.34 26.62
CA SER A 471 12.42 23.61 26.73
C SER A 471 11.79 23.33 25.36
N ASN A 472 10.74 22.51 25.33
CA ASN A 472 10.01 21.98 24.16
C ASN A 472 10.52 20.61 23.70
N THR A 473 10.09 19.59 24.43
CA THR A 473 10.07 18.20 23.98
C THR A 473 9.09 18.05 22.83
N ASN A 474 9.50 18.40 21.62
CA ASN A 474 8.95 17.83 20.40
C ASN A 474 9.91 16.71 19.96
N ASP A 475 9.37 15.63 19.41
CA ASP A 475 10.10 14.67 18.55
C ASP A 475 10.50 15.34 17.22
N ARG A 476 11.06 16.55 17.32
CA ARG A 476 11.46 17.44 16.24
C ARG A 476 12.71 18.17 16.73
N ALA A 477 13.85 17.82 16.16
CA ALA A 477 15.00 18.71 16.18
C ALA A 477 14.92 19.57 14.90
N GLU A 478 14.87 20.91 15.05
CA GLU A 478 15.19 21.79 13.93
C GLU A 478 16.71 21.77 13.77
N VAL A 479 17.17 21.18 12.68
CA VAL A 479 18.58 21.05 12.35
C VAL A 479 18.94 22.22 11.44
N THR A 480 19.95 23.02 11.80
CA THR A 480 20.45 24.14 10.97
C THR A 480 21.85 23.85 10.42
N ARG A 481 22.18 24.36 9.23
CA ARG A 481 23.48 24.10 8.58
C ARG A 481 24.63 24.55 9.47
N GLY A 482 25.61 23.66 9.68
CA GLY A 482 26.80 23.96 10.49
C GLY A 482 26.54 24.04 12.00
N GLN A 483 25.33 23.71 12.48
CA GLN A 483 25.07 23.57 13.90
C GLN A 483 25.88 22.38 14.45
N LYS A 484 26.52 22.59 15.60
CA LYS A 484 27.20 21.54 16.35
C LYS A 484 26.18 20.78 17.17
N LEU A 485 26.03 19.50 16.87
CA LEU A 485 25.26 18.56 17.67
C LEU A 485 26.21 17.86 18.62
N HIS A 486 26.10 18.16 19.91
CA HIS A 486 26.87 17.48 20.93
C HIS A 486 26.19 16.14 21.25
N ILE A 487 26.77 15.04 20.78
CA ILE A 487 26.24 13.69 20.97
C ILE A 487 27.13 12.95 21.98
N SER A 488 26.54 12.40 23.03
CA SER A 488 27.23 11.58 24.03
C SER A 488 26.76 10.13 23.96
N TRP A 489 27.72 9.20 23.97
CA TRP A 489 27.51 7.76 24.06
C TRP A 489 28.45 7.16 25.11
N MET A 490 28.09 6.02 25.69
CA MET A 490 28.96 5.34 26.65
C MET A 490 29.59 4.11 25.99
N GLY A 491 30.93 4.04 25.99
CA GLY A 491 31.64 2.80 25.71
C GLY A 491 31.72 1.94 26.96
N ASN A 492 31.41 0.64 26.86
CA ASN A 492 31.50 -0.29 27.98
C ASN A 492 32.95 -0.37 28.49
N GLY A 493 33.17 0.01 29.75
CA GLY A 493 34.48 0.20 30.38
C GLY A 493 35.25 -1.07 30.75
N HIS A 494 35.39 -2.03 29.83
CA HIS A 494 36.19 -3.24 30.05
C HIS A 494 37.09 -3.58 28.86
N THR A 495 37.91 -2.64 28.40
CA THR A 495 39.11 -2.97 27.64
C THR A 495 40.23 -2.02 28.02
N ASN A 496 41.40 -2.59 28.34
CA ASN A 496 42.62 -1.82 28.51
C ASN A 496 42.99 -1.19 27.15
N SER A 497 42.90 0.14 27.08
CA SER A 497 43.79 1.06 26.36
C SER A 497 44.15 0.86 24.87
N VAL A 498 43.45 0.01 24.10
CA VAL A 498 43.63 -0.07 22.64
C VAL A 498 42.27 -0.09 21.92
N SER A 499 42.05 0.91 21.06
CA SER A 499 40.94 0.94 20.09
C SER A 499 41.06 -0.28 19.16
N ASP A 500 40.01 -1.08 19.08
CA ASP A 500 39.83 -2.24 18.21
C ASP A 500 39.42 -1.86 16.77
N GLY A 501 39.48 -0.57 16.42
CA GLY A 501 39.10 -0.06 15.10
C GLY A 501 37.59 0.06 14.88
N THR A 502 36.76 -0.13 15.91
CA THR A 502 35.30 0.07 15.80
C THR A 502 34.94 1.55 15.67
N CYS A 503 34.08 1.88 14.71
CA CYS A 503 33.55 3.24 14.55
C CYS A 503 32.04 3.30 14.43
N ILE A 504 31.48 4.40 14.95
CA ILE A 504 30.04 4.67 14.96
C ILE A 504 29.74 5.66 13.84
N VAL A 505 28.71 5.37 13.04
CA VAL A 505 28.19 6.23 11.98
C VAL A 505 26.76 6.63 12.33
N PHE A 506 26.52 7.93 12.44
CA PHE A 506 25.18 8.47 12.68
C PHE A 506 24.52 8.85 11.34
N LYS A 507 23.21 8.60 11.17
CA LYS A 507 22.45 8.92 9.95
C LYS A 507 21.15 9.67 10.26
N MET A 508 20.67 10.52 9.35
CA MET A 508 19.42 11.28 9.47
C MET A 508 18.67 11.42 8.12
N ALA A 509 17.33 11.48 8.12
CA ALA A 509 16.51 11.56 6.90
C ALA A 509 15.37 12.61 7.00
N PRO A 510 15.04 13.35 5.91
CA PRO A 510 13.98 14.37 5.90
C PRO A 510 12.59 13.83 6.28
N TYR A 511 11.70 14.70 6.78
CA TYR A 511 10.30 14.37 7.09
C TYR A 511 9.46 14.13 5.82
N SER A 512 9.61 12.95 5.21
CA SER A 512 8.64 12.37 4.28
C SER A 512 7.84 11.26 4.99
N SER A 513 6.67 10.91 4.49
CA SER A 513 5.82 9.87 5.09
C SER A 513 6.44 8.47 5.06
N ASP A 514 7.55 8.28 4.33
CA ASP A 514 8.36 7.06 4.27
C ASP A 514 9.75 7.42 3.72
N PRO A 515 10.77 7.68 4.56
CA PRO A 515 12.13 7.82 4.06
C PRO A 515 12.65 6.45 3.63
N SER A 516 12.96 6.31 2.35
CA SER A 516 13.71 5.18 1.81
C SER A 516 15.15 5.19 2.35
N TRP A 517 15.87 4.07 2.27
CA TRP A 517 17.27 4.00 2.72
C TRP A 517 18.19 5.03 2.03
N GLU A 518 17.81 5.47 0.82
CA GLU A 518 18.51 6.48 0.04
C GLU A 518 18.32 7.90 0.59
N ASP A 519 17.30 8.13 1.43
CA ASP A 519 16.99 9.42 2.05
C ASP A 519 17.81 9.68 3.33
N PHE A 520 18.55 8.68 3.83
CA PHE A 520 19.38 8.80 5.02
C PHE A 520 20.77 9.34 4.70
N THR A 521 21.05 10.56 5.15
CA THR A 521 22.36 11.20 5.06
C THR A 521 23.20 10.85 6.28
N SER A 522 24.42 10.34 6.06
CA SER A 522 25.41 10.14 7.13
C SER A 522 25.89 11.50 7.67
N LEU A 523 25.94 11.62 8.98
CA LEU A 523 26.39 12.81 9.71
C LEU A 523 27.92 12.92 9.75
N GLU A 524 28.64 11.78 9.81
CA GLU A 524 30.10 11.67 9.78
C GLU A 524 30.54 10.27 9.31
N ASP A 525 31.72 10.15 8.71
CA ASP A 525 32.18 8.91 8.05
C ASP A 525 32.58 7.79 9.02
N CYS A 526 33.17 8.11 10.19
CA CYS A 526 33.68 7.12 11.16
C CYS A 526 34.14 7.84 12.44
N LEU A 527 33.31 7.84 13.51
CA LEU A 527 33.75 8.31 14.83
C LEU A 527 34.40 7.17 15.62
N PRO A 528 35.62 7.33 16.17
CA PRO A 528 36.25 6.28 16.95
C PRO A 528 35.43 6.01 18.20
N PHE A 529 35.09 4.73 18.43
CA PHE A 529 34.26 4.30 19.56
C PHE A 529 34.84 4.76 20.93
N TYR A 530 36.16 4.91 21.01
CA TYR A 530 36.90 5.44 22.16
C TYR A 530 37.90 6.52 21.74
N ASN A 531 37.84 7.69 22.40
CA ASN A 531 38.85 8.72 22.24
C ASN A 531 40.00 8.47 23.24
N LYS A 532 41.21 8.18 22.74
CA LYS A 532 42.39 7.74 23.54
C LYS A 532 42.83 8.73 24.63
N HIS A 533 42.31 9.96 24.62
CA HIS A 533 42.74 11.04 25.50
C HIS A 533 41.77 11.40 26.64
N VAL A 534 40.63 10.72 26.78
CA VAL A 534 39.64 11.05 27.81
C VAL A 534 39.51 9.91 28.81
N THR A 535 40.16 10.07 29.97
CA THR A 535 39.97 9.17 31.10
C THR A 535 38.66 9.51 31.82
N LYS A 536 37.70 8.58 31.72
CA LYS A 536 36.43 8.41 32.47
C LYS A 536 35.11 8.94 31.83
N ASP A 537 34.25 7.96 31.56
CA ASP A 537 32.79 7.92 31.77
C ASP A 537 31.79 8.55 30.79
N THR A 538 32.18 9.09 29.63
CA THR A 538 31.26 9.31 28.49
C THR A 538 32.09 9.69 27.26
N THR A 539 31.94 8.98 26.15
CA THR A 539 32.53 9.42 24.88
C THR A 539 31.53 10.38 24.24
N SER A 540 31.94 11.62 24.02
CA SER A 540 31.10 12.59 23.33
C SER A 540 31.84 13.21 22.16
N ALA A 541 31.12 13.47 21.07
CA ALA A 541 31.64 14.19 19.92
C ALA A 541 30.64 15.28 19.52
N ASP A 542 31.21 16.42 19.12
CA ASP A 542 30.47 17.47 18.45
C ASP A 542 30.43 17.12 16.96
N ILE A 543 29.28 16.67 16.48
CA ILE A 543 29.10 16.42 15.06
C ILE A 543 28.60 17.71 14.41
N ILE A 544 29.32 18.19 13.41
CA ILE A 544 28.90 19.34 12.62
C ILE A 544 27.95 18.83 11.55
N ILE A 545 26.71 19.32 11.56
CA ILE A 545 25.74 18.97 10.52
C ILE A 545 26.32 19.33 9.15
N PRO A 546 26.53 18.34 8.26
CA PRO A 546 27.23 18.59 7.00
C PRO A 546 26.41 19.53 6.09
N SER A 547 27.12 20.28 5.26
CA SER A 547 26.58 21.40 4.48
C SER A 547 25.55 20.98 3.41
N ASN A 548 25.48 19.69 3.11
CA ASN A 548 24.52 19.06 2.21
C ASN A 548 23.13 18.81 2.84
N VAL A 549 22.97 19.04 4.14
CA VAL A 549 21.72 18.79 4.88
C VAL A 549 20.82 20.02 4.80
N GLU A 550 19.57 19.83 4.37
CA GLU A 550 18.60 20.92 4.29
C GLU A 550 18.02 21.28 5.67
N PRO A 551 17.89 22.56 6.01
CA PRO A 551 17.29 22.96 7.28
C PRO A 551 15.80 22.59 7.33
N GLY A 552 15.39 21.74 8.27
CA GLY A 552 14.00 21.29 8.36
C GLY A 552 13.67 20.49 9.64
N PRO A 553 12.38 20.13 9.85
CA PRO A 553 11.97 19.21 10.89
C PRO A 553 12.27 17.76 10.47
N TYR A 554 12.90 17.01 11.37
CA TYR A 554 13.15 15.57 11.23
C TYR A 554 12.28 14.82 12.26
N THR A 555 11.63 13.72 11.87
CA THR A 555 10.84 12.86 12.81
C THR A 555 11.34 11.42 12.72
N ILE A 556 11.50 10.80 13.88
CA ILE A 556 11.83 9.38 14.00
C ILE A 556 10.52 8.65 14.30
N LEU A 557 10.10 7.66 13.51
CA LEU A 557 9.13 6.64 13.93
C LEU A 557 9.04 5.45 12.97
N TYR A 558 10.19 4.90 12.65
CA TYR A 558 10.37 3.46 12.67
C TYR A 558 11.55 3.23 13.61
N ILE A 559 11.35 2.43 14.65
CA ILE A 559 12.52 1.85 15.31
C ILE A 559 13.05 0.88 14.27
N TYR A 560 14.26 1.13 13.76
CA TYR A 560 14.90 0.22 12.83
C TYR A 560 15.92 -0.58 13.62
N VAL A 561 15.82 -1.91 13.57
CA VAL A 561 16.86 -2.80 14.09
C VAL A 561 17.69 -3.28 12.92
N PHE A 562 19.02 -3.26 13.09
CA PHE A 562 19.92 -3.80 12.09
C PHE A 562 19.85 -5.33 12.11
N ASP A 563 19.28 -5.91 11.07
CA ASP A 563 19.28 -7.35 10.87
C ASP A 563 20.67 -7.78 10.41
N THR A 564 21.40 -8.45 11.29
CA THR A 564 22.77 -8.91 11.04
C THR A 564 22.83 -10.05 10.03
N ASN A 565 21.74 -10.80 9.83
CA ASN A 565 21.68 -11.88 8.85
C ASN A 565 21.48 -11.34 7.43
N VAL A 566 20.67 -10.27 7.30
CA VAL A 566 20.32 -9.67 6.00
C VAL A 566 21.20 -8.44 5.69
N GLY A 567 21.94 -7.93 6.67
CA GLY A 567 22.82 -6.77 6.52
C GLY A 567 22.07 -5.45 6.27
N ARG A 568 20.81 -5.35 6.73
CA ARG A 568 19.94 -4.18 6.49
C ARG A 568 19.15 -3.81 7.75
N PHE A 569 18.80 -2.54 7.85
CA PHE A 569 17.86 -2.06 8.87
C PHE A 569 16.44 -2.50 8.50
N ARG A 570 15.76 -3.23 9.40
CA ARG A 570 14.36 -3.62 9.29
C ARG A 570 13.49 -2.81 10.24
N PRO A 571 12.26 -2.41 9.87
CA PRO A 571 11.34 -1.77 10.81
C PRO A 571 10.97 -2.79 11.89
N VAL A 572 11.17 -2.42 13.14
CA VAL A 572 10.82 -3.22 14.32
C VAL A 572 9.31 -3.28 14.45
N GLY A 573 8.74 -4.47 14.68
CA GLY A 573 7.29 -4.64 14.86
C GLY A 573 6.53 -5.11 13.60
N MET A 574 7.23 -5.45 12.51
CA MET A 574 6.72 -6.31 11.43
C MET A 574 7.59 -7.57 11.31
N GLY A 575 6.96 -8.74 11.30
CA GLY A 575 7.61 -10.01 10.98
C GLY A 575 7.17 -10.53 9.61
N GLU A 576 8.13 -10.90 8.76
CA GLU A 576 7.86 -11.80 7.64
C GLU A 576 7.85 -13.22 8.21
N TRP A 577 6.72 -13.92 8.05
CA TRP A 577 6.53 -15.25 8.62
C TRP A 577 6.07 -16.20 7.53
N THR A 578 6.70 -17.36 7.45
CA THR A 578 6.25 -18.48 6.62
C THR A 578 5.27 -19.36 7.40
N ALA A 579 4.36 -20.06 6.70
CA ALA A 579 3.39 -20.95 7.37
C ALA A 579 4.08 -22.01 8.24
N SER A 580 5.22 -22.54 7.80
CA SER A 580 6.01 -23.53 8.55
C SER A 580 6.62 -22.97 9.83
N GLU A 581 7.16 -21.75 9.82
CA GLU A 581 7.68 -21.08 11.03
C GLU A 581 6.58 -20.83 12.07
N MET A 582 5.38 -20.43 11.61
CA MET A 582 4.24 -20.21 12.49
C MET A 582 3.77 -21.51 13.15
N HIS A 583 3.65 -22.61 12.39
CA HIS A 583 3.28 -23.92 12.93
C HIS A 583 4.36 -24.47 13.85
N ASN A 584 5.64 -24.25 13.54
CA ASN A 584 6.74 -24.62 14.43
C ASN A 584 6.62 -23.88 15.78
N ARG A 585 6.32 -22.58 15.76
CA ARG A 585 6.11 -21.77 16.98
C ARG A 585 5.00 -22.34 17.87
N LEU A 586 3.91 -22.79 17.24
CA LEU A 586 2.81 -23.43 17.93
C LEU A 586 3.24 -24.77 18.58
N ARG A 587 3.95 -25.62 17.84
CA ARG A 587 4.48 -26.90 18.34
C ARG A 587 5.49 -26.73 19.47
N THR A 588 6.28 -25.65 19.47
CA THR A 588 7.26 -25.34 20.53
C THR A 588 6.63 -24.69 21.77
N GLY A 589 5.31 -24.47 21.79
CA GLY A 589 4.62 -23.90 22.95
C GLY A 589 4.76 -22.38 23.09
N GLY A 590 4.85 -21.65 21.97
CA GLY A 590 4.92 -20.18 21.94
C GLY A 590 6.29 -19.59 22.25
N LEU A 591 6.32 -18.31 22.60
CA LEU A 591 7.53 -17.59 22.99
C LEU A 591 7.97 -17.98 24.41
N SER A 592 9.27 -18.06 24.66
CA SER A 592 9.75 -18.09 26.05
C SER A 592 9.54 -16.75 26.76
N HIS A 593 9.46 -16.74 28.09
CA HIS A 593 9.38 -15.49 28.86
C HIS A 593 10.56 -14.55 28.59
N GLU A 594 11.76 -15.08 28.35
CA GLU A 594 12.96 -14.30 28.05
C GLU A 594 12.87 -13.68 26.66
N GLU A 595 12.49 -14.46 25.63
CA GLU A 595 12.30 -13.96 24.26
C GLU A 595 11.19 -12.90 24.21
N ALA A 596 10.08 -13.11 24.91
CA ALA A 596 9.00 -12.13 24.94
C ALA A 596 9.39 -10.82 25.63
N THR A 597 10.26 -10.89 26.66
CA THR A 597 10.78 -9.68 27.32
C THR A 597 11.76 -8.96 26.41
N LEU A 598 12.63 -9.69 25.71
CA LEU A 598 13.56 -9.13 24.73
C LEU A 598 12.80 -8.47 23.57
N GLU A 599 11.79 -9.14 23.02
CA GLU A 599 10.96 -8.57 21.96
C GLU A 599 10.19 -7.34 22.45
N LEU A 600 9.71 -7.31 23.70
CA LEU A 600 9.05 -6.14 24.28
C LEU A 600 10.02 -4.97 24.46
N GLU A 601 11.28 -5.24 24.80
CA GLU A 601 12.34 -4.23 24.91
C GLU A 601 12.74 -3.68 23.53
N GLU A 602 12.77 -4.53 22.50
CA GLU A 602 13.06 -4.12 21.12
C GLU A 602 11.89 -3.36 20.47
N THR A 603 10.68 -3.92 20.53
CA THR A 603 9.47 -3.41 19.85
C THR A 603 8.73 -2.33 20.62
N GLY A 604 8.88 -2.29 21.94
CA GLY A 604 8.06 -1.47 22.81
C GLY A 604 6.65 -2.05 23.02
N PRO A 605 5.86 -1.44 23.92
CA PRO A 605 4.53 -1.94 24.24
C PRO A 605 3.56 -1.80 23.06
N ASN A 606 2.61 -2.73 22.95
CA ASN A 606 1.52 -2.72 21.98
C ASN A 606 0.48 -1.64 22.33
N GLU A 607 0.84 -0.38 22.14
CA GLU A 607 0.02 0.79 22.42
C GLU A 607 0.24 1.88 21.37
N ILE A 608 -0.84 2.52 20.91
CA ILE A 608 -0.78 3.69 20.05
C ILE A 608 -0.81 4.94 20.94
N ARG A 609 0.38 5.46 21.27
CA ARG A 609 0.50 6.63 22.14
C ARG A 609 0.18 7.91 21.41
N VAL A 610 -0.98 8.48 21.70
CA VAL A 610 -1.38 9.81 21.23
C VAL A 610 -1.12 10.83 22.32
N ARG A 611 -0.15 11.73 22.09
CA ARG A 611 0.14 12.80 23.05
C ARG A 611 -0.96 13.85 23.02
N VAL A 612 -1.59 14.07 24.17
CA VAL A 612 -2.50 15.20 24.38
C VAL A 612 -1.70 16.35 25.01
N PRO A 613 -1.55 17.51 24.34
CA PRO A 613 -0.77 18.63 24.86
C PRO A 613 -1.34 19.11 26.19
N GLY A 614 -0.48 19.47 27.14
CA GLY A 614 -0.89 19.96 28.46
C GLY A 614 -1.76 21.22 28.38
N ILE A 615 -2.46 21.59 29.47
CA ILE A 615 -3.29 22.80 29.49
C ILE A 615 -2.46 24.05 29.16
N ILE A 616 -1.29 24.19 29.81
CA ILE A 616 -0.38 25.32 29.63
C ILE A 616 0.21 25.30 28.22
N GLU A 617 0.61 24.12 27.73
CA GLU A 617 1.17 23.94 26.39
C GLU A 617 0.14 24.32 25.30
N SER A 618 -1.10 23.86 25.42
CA SER A 618 -2.20 24.24 24.52
C SER A 618 -2.45 25.74 24.52
N LEU A 619 -2.45 26.38 25.70
CA LEU A 619 -2.62 27.83 25.81
C LEU A 619 -1.44 28.57 25.18
N ALA A 620 -0.21 28.18 25.49
CA ALA A 620 1.00 28.80 24.95
C ALA A 620 1.08 28.68 23.43
N SER A 621 0.69 27.53 22.86
CA SER A 621 0.65 27.32 21.41
C SER A 621 -0.43 28.16 20.71
N GLU A 622 -1.51 28.52 21.41
CA GLU A 622 -2.59 29.33 20.85
C GLU A 622 -2.26 30.82 20.93
N PHE A 623 -1.76 31.28 22.08
CA PHE A 623 -1.39 32.68 22.29
C PHE A 623 -0.09 33.08 21.57
N SER A 624 0.65 32.12 20.98
CA SER A 624 1.78 32.40 20.08
C SER A 624 1.37 32.68 18.64
N ASP A 625 0.09 32.54 18.29
CA ASP A 625 -0.44 32.95 16.99
C ASP A 625 -0.37 34.48 16.85
N VAL A 626 0.05 34.95 15.68
CA VAL A 626 0.24 36.37 15.32
C VAL A 626 -0.99 37.21 15.65
N LEU A 627 -2.19 36.64 15.47
CA LEU A 627 -3.44 37.37 15.73
C LEU A 627 -3.63 37.69 17.23
N TYR A 628 -3.33 36.73 18.11
CA TYR A 628 -3.45 36.91 19.56
C TYR A 628 -2.34 37.79 20.14
N ILE A 629 -1.13 37.71 19.57
CA ILE A 629 -0.02 38.60 19.94
C ILE A 629 -0.39 40.05 19.62
N LEU A 630 -0.89 40.33 18.41
CA LEU A 630 -1.26 41.68 18.00
C LEU A 630 -2.41 42.25 18.85
N GLN A 631 -3.42 41.43 19.16
CA GLN A 631 -4.53 41.81 20.04
C GLN A 631 -4.08 42.09 21.48
N SER A 632 -3.09 41.35 21.97
CA SER A 632 -2.52 41.58 23.30
C SER A 632 -1.75 42.90 23.35
N VAL A 633 -0.92 43.19 22.35
CA VAL A 633 -0.20 44.48 22.24
C VAL A 633 -1.18 45.65 22.14
N ALA A 634 -2.26 45.49 21.38
CA ALA A 634 -3.36 46.46 21.30
C ALA A 634 -3.97 46.76 22.67
N ALA A 635 -4.39 45.72 23.39
CA ALA A 635 -5.02 45.86 24.70
C ALA A 635 -4.11 46.58 25.70
N TRP A 636 -2.82 46.23 25.74
CA TRP A 636 -1.83 46.90 26.59
C TRP A 636 -1.66 48.38 26.28
N THR A 637 -1.70 48.75 24.99
CA THR A 637 -1.60 50.16 24.57
C THR A 637 -2.77 50.98 25.10
N TYR A 638 -4.00 50.45 25.07
CA TYR A 638 -5.19 51.11 25.62
C TYR A 638 -5.18 51.22 27.15
N ILE A 639 -4.55 50.27 27.85
CA ILE A 639 -4.38 50.33 29.31
C ILE A 639 -3.46 51.50 29.69
N VAL A 640 -2.37 51.70 28.94
CA VAL A 640 -1.38 52.76 29.20
C VAL A 640 -1.94 54.15 28.88
N TYR A 641 -2.80 54.30 27.85
CA TYR A 641 -3.36 55.59 27.42
C TYR A 641 -4.51 56.12 28.31
N THR A 642 -4.55 55.80 29.60
CA THR A 642 -5.61 56.16 30.59
C THR A 642 -7.04 55.68 30.28
N THR A 643 -7.25 54.95 29.18
CA THR A 643 -8.50 54.23 28.85
C THR A 643 -8.50 52.80 29.38
N TRP A 644 -8.13 52.62 30.65
CA TRP A 644 -7.93 51.31 31.29
C TRP A 644 -9.17 50.40 31.20
N ASN A 645 -10.38 50.98 31.27
CA ASN A 645 -11.64 50.25 31.13
C ASN A 645 -11.74 49.49 29.79
N ILE A 646 -11.38 50.12 28.68
CA ILE A 646 -11.49 49.54 27.34
C ILE A 646 -10.42 48.47 27.13
N GLY A 647 -9.19 48.76 27.56
CA GLY A 647 -8.08 47.82 27.47
C GLY A 647 -8.31 46.54 28.28
N ILE A 648 -8.89 46.64 29.48
CA ILE A 648 -9.25 45.47 30.30
C ILE A 648 -10.36 44.63 29.65
N ILE A 649 -11.40 45.27 29.09
CA ILE A 649 -12.47 44.55 28.39
C ILE A 649 -11.90 43.78 27.18
N TRP A 650 -11.05 44.42 26.38
CA TRP A 650 -10.41 43.80 25.22
C TRP A 650 -9.49 42.64 25.60
N LEU A 651 -8.68 42.82 26.65
CA LEU A 651 -7.83 41.75 27.18
C LEU A 651 -8.68 40.57 27.66
N GLY A 652 -9.77 40.84 28.39
CA GLY A 652 -10.71 39.83 28.86
C GLY A 652 -11.34 39.03 27.71
N MET A 653 -11.83 39.70 26.66
CA MET A 653 -12.41 39.04 25.50
C MET A 653 -11.39 38.17 24.75
N THR A 654 -10.17 38.68 24.57
CA THR A 654 -9.06 37.96 23.90
C THR A 654 -8.67 36.70 24.67
N LEU A 655 -8.54 36.81 26.01
CA LEU A 655 -8.24 35.68 26.88
C LEU A 655 -9.35 34.64 26.87
N ILE A 656 -10.62 35.05 27.02
CA ILE A 656 -11.77 34.13 27.01
C ILE A 656 -11.82 33.34 25.70
N ALA A 657 -11.63 34.01 24.56
CA ALA A 657 -11.67 33.35 23.26
C ALA A 657 -10.48 32.40 23.02
N GLY A 658 -9.26 32.82 23.36
CA GLY A 658 -8.06 31.99 23.24
C GLY A 658 -8.13 30.76 24.15
N ILE A 659 -8.56 30.93 25.40
CA ILE A 659 -8.78 29.84 26.36
C ILE A 659 -9.86 28.88 25.83
N TYR A 660 -10.97 29.41 25.33
CA TYR A 660 -12.05 28.59 24.77
C TYR A 660 -11.56 27.71 23.62
N ARG A 661 -10.85 28.29 22.65
CA ARG A 661 -10.30 27.55 21.51
C ARG A 661 -9.27 26.50 21.92
N ALA A 662 -8.30 26.89 22.76
CA ALA A 662 -7.25 25.99 23.22
C ALA A 662 -7.81 24.79 23.99
N LEU A 663 -8.74 25.01 24.93
CA LEU A 663 -9.23 23.98 25.83
C LEU A 663 -10.40 23.16 25.28
N PHE A 664 -11.38 23.82 24.66
CA PHE A 664 -12.63 23.17 24.25
C PHE A 664 -12.62 22.67 22.81
N ILE A 665 -11.75 23.19 21.95
CA ILE A 665 -11.69 22.78 20.54
C ILE A 665 -10.46 21.90 20.31
N VAL A 666 -9.26 22.47 20.47
CA VAL A 666 -8.00 21.76 20.15
C VAL A 666 -7.77 20.59 21.09
N ARG A 667 -7.76 20.85 22.41
CA ARG A 667 -7.48 19.80 23.40
C ARG A 667 -8.56 18.74 23.47
N ARG A 668 -9.85 19.09 23.36
CA ARG A 668 -10.94 18.08 23.29
C ARG A 668 -10.85 17.23 22.02
N GLY A 669 -10.52 17.82 20.87
CA GLY A 669 -10.31 17.08 19.63
C GLY A 669 -9.19 16.04 19.78
N GLN A 670 -8.03 16.45 20.31
CA GLN A 670 -6.91 15.54 20.56
C GLN A 670 -7.24 14.45 21.60
N LYS A 671 -8.02 14.77 22.64
CA LYS A 671 -8.51 13.77 23.59
C LYS A 671 -9.41 12.73 22.93
N LYS A 672 -10.34 13.14 22.06
CA LYS A 672 -11.21 12.20 21.33
C LYS A 672 -10.37 11.23 20.48
N ILE A 673 -9.37 11.73 19.76
CA ILE A 673 -8.46 10.89 18.96
C ILE A 673 -7.65 9.93 19.85
N ALA A 674 -7.14 10.42 20.98
CA ALA A 674 -6.42 9.58 21.94
C ALA A 674 -7.29 8.45 22.51
N THR A 675 -8.57 8.71 22.80
CA THR A 675 -9.52 7.68 23.23
C THR A 675 -9.77 6.62 22.16
N LEU A 676 -9.85 7.01 20.88
CA LEU A 676 -10.02 6.05 19.77
C LEU A 676 -8.78 5.17 19.53
N ALA A 677 -7.60 5.72 19.81
CA ALA A 677 -6.32 5.01 19.70
C ALA A 677 -6.09 4.00 20.82
N LYS A 678 -6.65 4.27 22.00
CA LYS A 678 -6.51 3.39 23.15
C LYS A 678 -7.21 2.04 22.91
N LEU A 679 -6.48 0.95 23.07
CA LEU A 679 -6.99 -0.42 22.98
C LEU A 679 -6.52 -1.17 24.22
N GLU A 680 -7.38 -1.21 25.24
CA GLU A 680 -7.14 -1.95 26.48
C GLU A 680 -8.04 -3.17 26.51
N THR A 681 -7.44 -4.34 26.29
CA THR A 681 -8.07 -5.64 26.49
C THR A 681 -7.13 -6.55 27.27
N ARG A 682 -7.67 -7.60 27.88
CA ARG A 682 -6.87 -8.64 28.52
C ARG A 682 -6.89 -9.86 27.62
N VAL A 683 -5.72 -10.46 27.42
CA VAL A 683 -5.59 -11.55 26.45
C VAL A 683 -4.74 -12.66 27.04
N GLN A 684 -5.14 -13.90 26.80
CA GLN A 684 -4.35 -15.07 27.16
C GLN A 684 -3.32 -15.33 26.07
N VAL A 685 -2.05 -15.34 26.43
CA VAL A 685 -0.94 -15.67 25.52
C VAL A 685 -0.24 -16.95 25.95
N LEU A 686 0.21 -17.73 24.98
CA LEU A 686 0.99 -18.94 25.23
C LEU A 686 2.46 -18.57 25.30
N ARG A 687 3.04 -18.63 26.51
CA ARG A 687 4.48 -18.43 26.73
C ARG A 687 5.07 -19.56 27.55
N SER A 688 6.24 -20.06 27.15
CA SER A 688 6.93 -21.19 27.78
C SER A 688 6.00 -22.42 27.97
N GLY A 689 5.12 -22.68 27.00
CA GLY A 689 4.17 -23.79 27.03
C GLY A 689 2.99 -23.62 28.00
N LYS A 690 2.80 -22.44 28.60
CA LYS A 690 1.67 -22.15 29.52
C LYS A 690 0.87 -20.95 29.04
N TRP A 691 -0.45 -21.02 29.20
CA TRP A 691 -1.34 -19.90 28.97
C TRP A 691 -1.28 -18.92 30.16
N ILE A 692 -0.89 -17.68 29.88
CA ILE A 692 -0.82 -16.60 30.86
C ILE A 692 -1.73 -15.44 30.43
N GLU A 693 -2.44 -14.84 31.37
CA GLU A 693 -3.25 -13.65 31.09
C GLU A 693 -2.38 -12.39 31.23
N ILE A 694 -2.30 -11.61 30.15
CA ILE A 694 -1.58 -10.33 30.11
C ILE A 694 -2.50 -9.22 29.59
N GLY A 695 -2.13 -7.96 29.84
CA GLY A 695 -2.79 -6.85 29.17
C GLY A 695 -2.33 -6.73 27.71
N SER A 696 -3.18 -6.16 26.86
CA SER A 696 -2.92 -5.92 25.44
C SER A 696 -1.59 -5.20 25.19
N HIS A 697 -1.17 -4.31 26.10
CA HIS A 697 0.11 -3.59 26.07
C HIS A 697 1.36 -4.47 26.11
N GLY A 698 1.26 -5.67 26.69
CA GLY A 698 2.38 -6.61 26.83
C GLY A 698 2.46 -7.66 25.71
N VAL A 699 1.56 -7.59 24.72
CA VAL A 699 1.59 -8.45 23.54
C VAL A 699 2.73 -8.02 22.63
N VAL A 700 3.54 -8.96 22.18
CA VAL A 700 4.68 -8.73 21.29
C VAL A 700 4.55 -9.52 19.99
N LEU A 701 5.44 -9.25 19.03
CA LEU A 701 5.51 -10.03 17.80
C LEU A 701 5.76 -11.51 18.07
N GLY A 702 5.02 -12.38 17.40
CA GLY A 702 5.18 -13.83 17.52
C GLY A 702 4.52 -14.46 18.75
N ASP A 703 3.86 -13.68 19.61
CA ASP A 703 2.98 -14.23 20.65
C ASP A 703 1.84 -15.03 20.00
N LEU A 704 1.49 -16.15 20.61
CA LEU A 704 0.29 -16.91 20.29
C LEU A 704 -0.81 -16.52 21.28
N LEU A 705 -1.89 -15.96 20.77
CA LEU A 705 -3.02 -15.44 21.53
C LEU A 705 -4.21 -16.37 21.41
N LYS A 706 -4.86 -16.63 22.53
CA LYS A 706 -6.18 -17.26 22.54
C LYS A 706 -7.23 -16.18 22.34
N VAL A 707 -8.02 -16.33 21.28
CA VAL A 707 -8.98 -15.30 20.87
C VAL A 707 -10.27 -15.44 21.68
N GLU A 708 -10.56 -14.45 22.52
CA GLU A 708 -11.82 -14.36 23.26
C GLU A 708 -12.97 -13.79 22.43
N GLU A 709 -14.19 -14.13 22.84
CA GLU A 709 -15.42 -13.67 22.19
C GLU A 709 -15.90 -12.34 22.77
N ARG A 710 -16.50 -11.52 21.91
CA ARG A 710 -17.02 -10.17 22.23
C ARG A 710 -15.96 -9.20 22.73
N GLU A 711 -14.70 -9.49 22.43
CA GLU A 711 -13.57 -8.61 22.70
C GLU A 711 -12.89 -8.18 21.40
N PRO A 712 -12.34 -6.95 21.35
CA PRO A 712 -11.59 -6.50 20.19
C PRO A 712 -10.20 -7.14 20.17
N LEU A 713 -9.75 -7.52 18.97
CA LEU A 713 -8.43 -8.11 18.79
C LEU A 713 -7.33 -7.09 19.14
N PRO A 714 -6.30 -7.47 19.93
CA PRO A 714 -5.27 -6.55 20.42
C PRO A 714 -4.21 -6.18 19.38
N CYS A 715 -4.04 -7.00 18.34
CA CYS A 715 -2.95 -6.93 17.36
C CYS A 715 -3.41 -7.47 15.99
N ASP A 716 -2.64 -7.19 14.95
CA ASP A 716 -2.84 -7.84 13.65
C ASP A 716 -2.19 -9.23 13.70
N GLY A 717 -2.89 -10.25 13.21
CA GLY A 717 -2.43 -11.62 13.34
C GLY A 717 -2.98 -12.59 12.32
N VAL A 718 -2.44 -13.80 12.35
CA VAL A 718 -2.84 -14.92 11.49
C VAL A 718 -3.43 -16.03 12.34
N VAL A 719 -4.59 -16.55 11.95
CA VAL A 719 -5.25 -17.66 12.64
C VAL A 719 -4.44 -18.93 12.39
N MET A 720 -3.99 -19.57 13.47
CA MET A 720 -3.16 -20.78 13.43
C MET A 720 -3.97 -22.05 13.64
N GLU A 721 -4.89 -22.03 14.60
CA GLU A 721 -5.79 -23.15 14.86
C GLU A 721 -7.21 -22.66 15.08
N GLY A 722 -8.16 -23.42 14.55
CA GLY A 722 -9.58 -23.09 14.64
C GLY A 722 -10.03 -22.03 13.63
N SER A 723 -11.13 -21.38 13.95
CA SER A 723 -11.71 -20.30 13.16
C SER A 723 -12.28 -19.22 14.07
N ILE A 724 -12.24 -17.98 13.58
CA ILE A 724 -12.81 -16.82 14.28
C ILE A 724 -13.76 -16.08 13.35
N ILE A 725 -14.78 -15.45 13.91
CA ILE A 725 -15.67 -14.55 13.18
C ILE A 725 -15.44 -13.15 13.70
N VAL A 726 -15.00 -12.26 12.82
CA VAL A 726 -14.61 -10.90 13.17
C VAL A 726 -15.48 -9.87 12.44
N ASN A 727 -15.88 -8.84 13.16
CA ASN A 727 -16.51 -7.66 12.59
C ASN A 727 -15.43 -6.66 12.18
N GLU A 728 -15.15 -6.58 10.87
CA GLU A 728 -14.13 -5.69 10.28
C GLU A 728 -14.69 -4.33 9.83
N SER A 729 -15.96 -4.01 10.12
CA SER A 729 -16.65 -2.80 9.64
C SER A 729 -15.90 -1.49 9.91
N MET A 730 -15.19 -1.39 11.04
CA MET A 730 -14.39 -0.19 11.37
C MET A 730 -13.18 0.03 10.46
N LEU A 731 -12.68 -1.02 9.81
CA LEU A 731 -11.47 -1.00 8.97
C LEU A 731 -11.80 -1.08 7.49
N THR A 732 -12.71 -1.99 7.10
CA THR A 732 -13.08 -2.23 5.70
C THR A 732 -14.32 -1.47 5.27
N GLY A 733 -15.14 -1.00 6.21
CA GLY A 733 -16.46 -0.43 5.93
C GLY A 733 -17.53 -1.48 5.61
N GLU A 734 -17.19 -2.77 5.56
CA GLU A 734 -18.16 -3.84 5.28
C GLU A 734 -18.96 -4.19 6.55
N PRO A 735 -20.30 -4.18 6.52
CA PRO A 735 -21.12 -4.32 7.73
C PRO A 735 -21.23 -5.77 8.25
N MET A 736 -21.00 -6.78 7.40
CA MET A 736 -21.17 -8.18 7.76
C MET A 736 -19.90 -8.75 8.40
N PRO A 737 -20.02 -9.48 9.52
CA PRO A 737 -18.90 -10.22 10.11
C PRO A 737 -18.34 -11.28 9.15
N ILE A 738 -17.01 -11.38 9.09
CA ILE A 738 -16.29 -12.29 8.19
C ILE A 738 -15.67 -13.41 9.02
N GLN A 739 -15.81 -14.64 8.55
CA GLN A 739 -15.13 -15.79 9.13
C GLN A 739 -13.69 -15.91 8.61
N LYS A 740 -12.75 -16.19 9.52
CA LYS A 740 -11.34 -16.43 9.26
C LYS A 740 -10.97 -17.85 9.65
N PHE A 741 -10.09 -18.47 8.86
CA PHE A 741 -9.70 -19.87 8.99
C PHE A 741 -8.22 -20.02 9.31
N SER A 742 -7.86 -21.11 9.98
CA SER A 742 -6.46 -21.50 10.21
C SER A 742 -5.69 -21.64 8.89
N VAL A 743 -4.39 -21.38 8.94
CA VAL A 743 -3.46 -21.70 7.85
C VAL A 743 -3.19 -23.20 7.83
N ASP A 744 -3.08 -23.81 6.65
CA ASP A 744 -2.75 -25.24 6.53
C ASP A 744 -1.29 -25.52 6.91
N ASP A 745 -1.05 -26.68 7.54
CA ASP A 745 0.28 -27.15 7.97
C ASP A 745 1.05 -27.84 6.83
N ILE A 746 1.22 -27.11 5.72
CA ILE A 746 1.92 -27.56 4.50
C ILE A 746 3.06 -26.58 4.20
N GLU A 747 4.23 -27.11 3.83
CA GLU A 747 5.33 -26.28 3.31
C GLU A 747 4.82 -25.49 2.08
N ASP A 748 5.02 -24.18 2.06
CA ASP A 748 4.53 -23.21 1.06
C ASP A 748 3.03 -22.85 1.09
N ALA A 749 2.30 -23.11 2.18
CA ALA A 749 0.92 -22.64 2.30
C ALA A 749 0.84 -21.10 2.21
N GLU A 750 0.08 -20.59 1.24
CA GLU A 750 -0.06 -19.16 0.99
C GLU A 750 -0.95 -18.49 2.06
N ILE A 751 -0.41 -17.50 2.77
CA ILE A 751 -1.16 -16.76 3.79
C ILE A 751 -2.03 -15.70 3.12
N THR A 752 -3.32 -15.97 3.03
CA THR A 752 -4.29 -15.08 2.37
C THR A 752 -5.05 -14.19 3.36
N LYS A 753 -5.90 -13.29 2.85
CA LYS A 753 -6.80 -12.46 3.67
C LYS A 753 -7.79 -13.28 4.53
N LYS A 754 -8.08 -14.52 4.15
CA LYS A 754 -8.97 -15.42 4.91
C LYS A 754 -8.34 -15.88 6.22
N ASN A 755 -7.02 -15.83 6.33
CA ASN A 755 -6.28 -16.25 7.52
C ASN A 755 -5.92 -15.07 8.43
N LYS A 756 -5.97 -13.84 7.92
CA LYS A 756 -5.55 -12.62 8.63
C LYS A 756 -6.72 -11.95 9.34
N ALA A 757 -6.47 -11.51 10.57
CA ALA A 757 -7.37 -10.70 11.38
C ALA A 757 -6.64 -9.47 11.92
N TYR A 758 -7.39 -8.38 12.15
CA TYR A 758 -6.81 -7.05 12.37
C TYR A 758 -7.15 -6.48 13.75
N ALA A 759 -6.22 -5.68 14.29
CA ALA A 759 -6.34 -5.02 15.59
C ALA A 759 -7.56 -4.08 15.63
N GLY A 760 -8.32 -4.15 16.72
CA GLY A 760 -9.52 -3.34 16.93
C GLY A 760 -10.78 -3.85 16.22
N THR A 761 -10.69 -4.92 15.41
CA THR A 761 -11.89 -5.66 14.95
C THR A 761 -12.50 -6.42 16.12
N MET A 762 -13.82 -6.49 16.18
CA MET A 762 -14.52 -7.20 17.25
C MET A 762 -14.59 -8.69 16.91
N CYS A 763 -14.03 -9.56 17.74
CA CYS A 763 -14.26 -10.99 17.61
C CYS A 763 -15.66 -11.32 18.12
N MET A 764 -16.55 -11.78 17.23
CA MET A 764 -17.94 -12.13 17.57
C MET A 764 -18.02 -13.57 18.12
N GLN A 765 -17.30 -14.49 17.48
CA GLN A 765 -17.26 -15.90 17.85
C GLN A 765 -15.85 -16.46 17.60
N SER A 766 -15.41 -17.37 18.47
CA SER A 766 -14.13 -18.05 18.37
C SER A 766 -14.37 -19.55 18.55
N THR A 767 -13.76 -20.37 17.71
CA THR A 767 -13.95 -21.84 17.73
C THR A 767 -12.63 -22.51 17.45
N GLY A 768 -12.13 -23.32 18.37
CA GLY A 768 -10.86 -24.02 18.19
C GLY A 768 -10.59 -25.09 19.25
N PRO A 769 -9.44 -25.78 19.15
CA PRO A 769 -9.15 -26.98 19.94
C PRO A 769 -8.83 -26.70 21.41
N HIS A 770 -8.45 -25.47 21.76
CA HIS A 770 -8.03 -25.10 23.11
C HIS A 770 -9.15 -24.36 23.87
N ASP A 771 -9.80 -25.06 24.81
CA ASP A 771 -10.99 -24.58 25.54
C ASP A 771 -12.11 -24.04 24.63
N GLY A 772 -12.24 -24.60 23.43
CA GLY A 772 -13.22 -24.14 22.43
C GLY A 772 -12.85 -22.81 21.75
N ARG A 773 -11.63 -22.29 21.93
CA ARG A 773 -11.16 -21.02 21.34
C ARG A 773 -10.11 -21.25 20.26
N ALA A 774 -10.08 -20.36 19.28
CA ALA A 774 -9.08 -20.30 18.23
C ALA A 774 -7.77 -19.65 18.71
N ILE A 775 -6.68 -19.99 18.04
CA ILE A 775 -5.34 -19.44 18.29
C ILE A 775 -4.95 -18.50 17.15
N LEU A 776 -4.47 -17.32 17.50
CA LEU A 776 -3.99 -16.28 16.61
C LEU A 776 -2.51 -16.00 16.89
N LEU A 777 -1.66 -15.92 15.87
CA LEU A 777 -0.27 -15.48 16.00
C LEU A 777 -0.18 -13.97 15.74
N ALA A 778 0.45 -13.21 16.63
CA ALA A 778 0.72 -11.78 16.44
C ALA A 778 1.77 -11.54 15.33
N THR A 779 1.36 -10.84 14.27
CA THR A 779 2.22 -10.48 13.13
C THR A 779 2.60 -9.00 13.11
N SER A 780 1.80 -8.13 13.72
CA SER A 780 2.11 -6.72 13.90
C SER A 780 1.45 -6.16 15.16
N VAL A 781 2.14 -5.25 15.84
CA VAL A 781 1.71 -4.65 17.12
C VAL A 781 1.81 -3.12 17.10
N GLY A 782 1.04 -2.46 17.95
CA GLY A 782 1.08 -1.02 18.19
C GLY A 782 0.72 -0.18 16.95
N ALA A 783 1.56 0.83 16.68
CA ALA A 783 1.37 1.76 15.57
C ALA A 783 1.52 1.11 14.17
N LEU A 784 2.06 -0.10 14.09
CA LEU A 784 2.28 -0.82 12.83
C LEU A 784 1.11 -1.68 12.40
N THR A 785 0.16 -1.93 13.31
CA THR A 785 -1.13 -2.52 12.97
C THR A 785 -1.87 -1.67 11.94
N THR A 786 -2.79 -2.29 11.20
CA THR A 786 -3.64 -1.61 10.21
C THR A 786 -4.43 -0.47 10.86
N LYS A 787 -4.94 -0.68 12.08
CA LYS A 787 -5.57 0.38 12.89
C LYS A 787 -4.59 1.51 13.24
N GLY A 788 -3.36 1.17 13.65
CA GLY A 788 -2.31 2.14 13.97
C GLY A 788 -1.96 3.04 12.79
N GLN A 789 -1.84 2.47 11.59
CA GLN A 789 -1.58 3.21 10.36
C GLN A 789 -2.69 4.21 10.03
N LEU A 790 -3.97 3.81 10.16
CA LEU A 790 -5.11 4.72 9.96
C LEU A 790 -5.09 5.89 10.95
N ILE A 791 -4.85 5.60 12.23
CA ILE A 791 -4.78 6.65 13.27
C ILE A 791 -3.62 7.61 13.01
N ARG A 792 -2.48 7.11 12.51
CA ARG A 792 -1.35 7.95 12.10
C ARG A 792 -1.72 8.90 10.96
N MET A 793 -2.45 8.42 9.95
CA MET A 793 -2.97 9.28 8.88
C MET A 793 -3.89 10.39 9.40
N VAL A 794 -4.67 10.12 10.44
CA VAL A 794 -5.53 11.12 11.10
C VAL A 794 -4.70 12.13 11.90
N LEU A 795 -3.64 11.69 12.59
CA LEU A 795 -2.77 12.54 13.40
C LEU A 795 -1.83 13.42 12.57
N SER A 796 -1.43 12.96 11.39
CA SER A 796 -0.57 13.69 10.44
C SER A 796 -1.30 13.95 9.12
N PRO A 797 -2.37 14.77 9.13
CA PRO A 797 -3.15 15.03 7.92
C PRO A 797 -2.28 15.78 6.90
N GLN A 798 -2.40 15.39 5.63
CA GLN A 798 -1.81 16.17 4.54
C GLN A 798 -2.36 17.60 4.56
N SER A 799 -1.48 18.60 4.44
CA SER A 799 -1.87 20.01 4.48
C SER A 799 -2.71 20.37 3.25
N ILE A 800 -4.00 20.63 3.45
CA ILE A 800 -4.88 21.11 2.38
C ILE A 800 -4.66 22.62 2.24
N ARG A 801 -4.00 23.05 1.15
CA ARG A 801 -3.83 24.48 0.84
C ARG A 801 -5.16 25.05 0.35
N PHE A 802 -5.69 26.04 1.07
CA PHE A 802 -6.94 26.68 0.71
C PHE A 802 -6.72 28.15 0.33
N LYS A 803 -7.54 28.65 -0.61
CA LYS A 803 -7.43 30.02 -1.13
C LYS A 803 -7.49 31.08 -0.02
N TYR A 804 -8.25 30.86 1.05
CA TYR A 804 -8.30 31.76 2.20
C TYR A 804 -6.94 31.85 2.92
N THR A 805 -6.28 30.71 3.16
CA THR A 805 -4.95 30.63 3.79
C THR A 805 -3.86 31.20 2.89
N ASP A 806 -3.97 31.00 1.57
CA ASP A 806 -3.06 31.60 0.56
C ASP A 806 -3.26 33.13 0.44
N GLN A 807 -4.48 33.63 0.70
CA GLN A 807 -4.82 35.06 0.62
C GLN A 807 -4.58 35.83 1.92
N LEU A 808 -4.54 35.14 3.07
CA LEU A 808 -4.26 35.75 4.38
C LEU A 808 -2.98 36.61 4.38
N PRO A 809 -1.84 36.18 3.81
CA PRO A 809 -0.65 37.02 3.68
C PRO A 809 -0.87 38.30 2.86
N ILE A 810 -1.72 38.27 1.84
CA ILE A 810 -2.07 39.45 1.03
C ILE A 810 -2.91 40.41 1.87
N ILE A 811 -3.90 39.90 2.60
CA ILE A 811 -4.72 40.70 3.52
C ILE A 811 -3.84 41.33 4.60
N TYR A 812 -2.95 40.56 5.22
CA TYR A 812 -1.98 41.10 6.18
C TYR A 812 -1.07 42.16 5.56
N GLY A 813 -0.64 41.98 4.30
CA GLY A 813 0.11 42.99 3.55
C GLY A 813 -0.68 44.27 3.31
N MET A 814 -1.97 44.18 2.95
CA MET A 814 -2.85 45.34 2.77
C MET A 814 -3.12 46.07 4.10
N LEU A 815 -3.36 45.32 5.19
CA LEU A 815 -3.55 45.90 6.52
C LEU A 815 -2.27 46.57 7.03
N ALA A 816 -1.09 45.99 6.77
CA ALA A 816 0.18 46.61 7.10
C ALA A 816 0.42 47.90 6.31
N LEU A 817 0.09 47.92 5.01
CA LEU A 817 0.17 49.13 4.19
C LEU A 817 -0.78 50.22 4.71
N TYR A 818 -2.01 49.85 5.07
CA TYR A 818 -2.99 50.75 5.67
C TYR A 818 -2.49 51.32 7.01
N ALA A 819 -1.91 50.48 7.87
CA ALA A 819 -1.28 50.92 9.12
C ALA A 819 -0.16 51.94 8.86
N VAL A 820 0.72 51.67 7.90
CA VAL A 820 1.83 52.57 7.54
C VAL A 820 1.31 53.92 7.03
N LEU A 821 0.27 53.93 6.19
CA LEU A 821 -0.33 55.17 5.69
C LEU A 821 -0.93 56.02 6.83
N ILE A 822 -1.62 55.39 7.78
CA ILE A 822 -2.16 56.07 8.96
C ILE A 822 -1.02 56.63 9.81
N ILE A 823 0.03 55.85 10.04
CA ILE A 823 1.20 56.28 10.82
C ILE A 823 1.85 57.51 10.17
N ILE A 824 2.06 57.49 8.84
CA ILE A 824 2.67 58.61 8.11
C ILE A 824 1.78 59.85 8.20
N LEU A 825 0.47 59.72 7.93
CA LEU A 825 -0.47 60.84 8.01
C LEU A 825 -0.45 61.46 9.41
N PHE A 826 -0.50 60.61 10.45
CA PHE A 826 -0.48 61.04 11.83
C PHE A 826 0.83 61.77 12.21
N MET A 827 1.98 61.27 11.77
CA MET A 827 3.29 61.92 11.96
C MET A 827 3.37 63.31 11.31
N THR A 828 2.62 63.54 10.23
CA THR A 828 2.61 64.83 9.53
C THR A 828 1.64 65.85 10.11
N THR A 829 0.57 65.41 10.78
CA THR A 829 -0.51 66.31 11.25
C THR A 829 -0.40 66.70 12.73
N THR A 830 0.29 65.90 13.54
CA THR A 830 0.28 66.06 15.00
C THR A 830 1.61 66.61 15.48
N SER A 831 1.63 67.70 16.26
CA SER A 831 2.87 68.19 16.87
C SER A 831 3.27 67.24 18.00
N LEU A 832 4.23 66.36 17.73
CA LEU A 832 4.62 65.30 18.64
C LEU A 832 5.27 65.90 19.89
N GLY A 833 4.67 65.65 21.06
CA GLY A 833 5.22 66.05 22.35
C GLY A 833 6.39 65.16 22.78
N SER A 834 6.12 64.14 23.60
CA SER A 834 7.12 63.14 24.01
C SER A 834 7.18 61.98 23.03
N TRP A 835 8.38 61.47 22.75
CA TRP A 835 8.62 60.28 21.93
C TRP A 835 7.84 59.04 22.42
N VAL A 836 7.53 58.97 23.72
CA VAL A 836 6.73 57.89 24.31
C VAL A 836 5.28 57.95 23.84
N VAL A 837 4.69 59.14 23.77
CA VAL A 837 3.31 59.35 23.29
C VAL A 837 3.23 58.97 21.81
N THR A 838 4.22 59.37 21.03
CA THR A 838 4.36 59.00 19.61
C THR A 838 4.38 57.49 19.40
N VAL A 839 5.16 56.74 20.18
CA VAL A 839 5.25 55.28 20.08
C VAL A 839 3.93 54.61 20.46
N LEU A 840 3.26 55.08 21.51
CA LEU A 840 1.96 54.55 21.95
C LEU A 840 0.85 54.79 20.91
N GLU A 841 0.86 55.95 20.26
CA GLU A 841 -0.11 56.29 19.21
C GLU A 841 0.09 55.44 17.95
N ILE A 842 1.34 55.16 17.56
CA ILE A 842 1.66 54.22 16.47
C ILE A 842 1.13 52.81 16.78
N LEU A 843 1.37 52.32 18.00
CA LEU A 843 0.90 50.99 18.41
C LEU A 843 -0.64 50.92 18.43
N SER A 844 -1.30 52.01 18.83
CA SER A 844 -2.76 52.13 18.79
C SER A 844 -3.31 52.14 17.35
N ALA A 845 -2.64 52.82 16.42
CA ALA A 845 -3.01 52.81 15.01
C ALA A 845 -2.87 51.41 14.39
N ILE A 846 -1.79 50.68 14.69
CA ILE A 846 -1.59 49.30 14.26
C ILE A 846 -2.67 48.39 14.85
N ALA A 847 -2.96 48.53 16.14
CA ALA A 847 -3.99 47.78 16.85
C ALA A 847 -5.38 47.91 16.22
N GLN A 848 -5.75 49.12 15.76
CA GLN A 848 -7.05 49.40 15.15
C GLN A 848 -7.21 48.81 13.74
N THR A 849 -6.11 48.40 13.08
CA THR A 849 -6.19 47.81 11.74
C THR A 849 -6.78 46.41 11.73
N MET A 850 -6.82 45.71 12.87
CA MET A 850 -7.34 44.35 12.96
C MET A 850 -8.54 44.27 13.91
N ASN A 851 -9.61 43.64 13.45
CA ASN A 851 -10.78 43.37 14.29
C ASN A 851 -10.43 42.30 15.34
N PRO A 852 -10.56 42.59 16.65
CA PRO A 852 -10.26 41.64 17.72
C PRO A 852 -11.19 40.41 17.70
N MET A 853 -12.40 40.55 17.16
CA MET A 853 -13.39 39.47 17.12
C MET A 853 -13.14 38.48 15.97
N LEU A 854 -12.30 38.81 14.99
CA LEU A 854 -12.19 38.03 13.75
C LEU A 854 -11.77 36.56 13.98
N PRO A 855 -10.74 36.22 14.77
CA PRO A 855 -10.37 34.83 15.04
C PRO A 855 -11.50 34.09 15.78
N VAL A 856 -12.15 34.76 16.73
CA VAL A 856 -13.25 34.24 17.53
C VAL A 856 -14.45 33.90 16.66
N SER A 857 -14.83 34.82 15.77
CA SER A 857 -15.98 34.66 14.87
C SER A 857 -15.79 33.50 13.90
N ILE A 858 -14.58 33.35 13.32
CA ILE A 858 -14.28 32.25 12.39
C ILE A 858 -14.40 30.90 13.09
N VAL A 859 -13.80 30.79 14.27
CA VAL A 859 -13.76 29.54 15.04
C VAL A 859 -15.15 29.19 15.57
N MET A 860 -15.86 30.17 16.15
CA MET A 860 -17.23 29.97 16.64
C MET A 860 -18.19 29.58 15.50
N GLY A 861 -18.05 30.21 14.33
CA GLY A 861 -18.84 29.85 13.14
C GLY A 861 -18.63 28.39 12.72
N GLN A 862 -17.37 27.95 12.66
CA GLN A 862 -17.02 26.55 12.33
C GLN A 862 -17.52 25.56 13.40
N SER A 863 -17.38 25.89 14.70
CA SER A 863 -17.82 25.03 15.79
C SER A 863 -19.34 24.88 15.84
N VAL A 864 -20.09 25.97 15.62
CA VAL A 864 -21.56 25.92 15.54
C VAL A 864 -22.01 25.11 14.32
N ALA A 865 -21.34 25.26 13.18
CA ALA A 865 -21.62 24.45 11.99
C ALA A 865 -21.38 22.95 12.25
N ALA A 866 -20.25 22.60 12.88
CA ALA A 866 -19.93 21.22 13.26
C ALA A 866 -21.01 20.64 14.19
N PHE A 867 -21.42 21.40 15.20
CA PHE A 867 -22.46 20.98 16.14
C PHE A 867 -23.82 20.78 15.47
N ARG A 868 -24.20 21.64 14.52
CA ARG A 868 -25.45 21.50 13.77
C ARG A 868 -25.45 20.23 12.92
N LEU A 869 -24.34 19.93 12.25
CA LEU A 869 -24.17 18.71 11.46
C LEU A 869 -24.31 17.46 12.32
N GLU A 870 -23.71 17.44 13.51
CA GLU A 870 -23.79 16.32 14.44
C GLU A 870 -25.21 16.14 15.00
N LYS A 871 -25.84 17.22 15.47
CA LYS A 871 -27.16 17.15 16.14
C LYS A 871 -28.32 16.87 15.18
N HIS A 872 -28.33 17.48 14.00
CA HIS A 872 -29.48 17.41 13.08
C HIS A 872 -29.32 16.37 11.98
N HIS A 873 -28.09 16.01 11.63
CA HIS A 873 -27.80 15.12 10.49
C HIS A 873 -26.93 13.92 10.86
N GLN A 874 -26.57 13.74 12.14
CA GLN A 874 -25.65 12.69 12.61
C GLN A 874 -24.28 12.68 11.91
N ILE A 875 -23.87 13.81 11.32
CA ILE A 875 -22.57 13.95 10.65
C ILE A 875 -21.56 14.50 11.65
N SER A 876 -20.67 13.63 12.14
CA SER A 876 -19.60 14.04 13.07
C SER A 876 -18.40 14.60 12.33
N CYS A 877 -18.00 15.84 12.66
CA CYS A 877 -16.83 16.50 12.06
C CYS A 877 -15.66 16.51 13.04
N LEU A 878 -14.62 15.71 12.75
CA LEU A 878 -13.40 15.65 13.57
C LEU A 878 -12.54 16.93 13.45
N GLN A 879 -12.62 17.64 12.32
CA GLN A 879 -11.85 18.84 12.04
C GLN A 879 -12.76 19.96 11.52
N PRO A 880 -13.33 20.82 12.40
CA PRO A 880 -14.26 21.88 12.02
C PRO A 880 -13.74 22.84 10.93
N GLY A 881 -12.41 23.03 10.86
CA GLY A 881 -11.76 23.84 9.82
C GLY A 881 -11.95 23.31 8.39
N ARG A 882 -12.37 22.05 8.20
CA ARG A 882 -12.67 21.47 6.87
C ARG A 882 -14.10 21.76 6.39
N ILE A 883 -15.00 22.21 7.25
CA ILE A 883 -16.40 22.47 6.88
C ILE A 883 -16.52 23.49 5.73
N PRO A 884 -15.79 24.63 5.72
CA PRO A 884 -15.83 25.56 4.60
C PRO A 884 -15.25 24.98 3.29
N VAL A 885 -14.38 23.97 3.38
CA VAL A 885 -13.81 23.28 2.21
C VAL A 885 -14.89 22.42 1.53
N ALA A 886 -15.74 21.77 2.31
CA ALA A 886 -16.83 20.94 1.79
C ALA A 886 -17.79 21.72 0.87
N GLY A 887 -18.00 23.03 1.13
CA GLY A 887 -18.85 23.89 0.30
C GLY A 887 -18.25 24.29 -1.06
N LYS A 888 -16.98 23.98 -1.35
CA LYS A 888 -16.31 24.30 -2.62
C LYS A 888 -15.92 23.07 -3.43
N ILE A 889 -16.39 21.90 -3.04
CA ILE A 889 -16.11 20.66 -3.77
C ILE A 889 -16.75 20.76 -5.16
N SER A 890 -15.93 20.69 -6.21
CA SER A 890 -16.37 20.65 -7.62
C SER A 890 -16.51 19.24 -8.16
N THR A 891 -15.92 18.26 -7.47
CA THR A 891 -15.87 16.86 -7.88
C THR A 891 -16.08 16.02 -6.65
N MET A 892 -17.19 15.28 -6.61
CA MET A 892 -17.45 14.27 -5.59
C MET A 892 -17.09 12.92 -6.19
N VAL A 893 -16.15 12.24 -5.55
CA VAL A 893 -15.80 10.86 -5.90
C VAL A 893 -16.55 9.99 -4.91
N PHE A 894 -17.47 9.21 -5.42
CA PHE A 894 -18.22 8.24 -4.63
C PHE A 894 -17.61 6.87 -4.86
N ASP A 895 -17.43 6.13 -3.77
CA ASP A 895 -17.33 4.68 -3.90
C ASP A 895 -18.70 4.13 -4.35
N LYS A 896 -18.73 2.98 -5.01
CA LYS A 896 -19.98 2.37 -5.44
C LYS A 896 -20.62 1.62 -4.28
N THR A 897 -19.91 0.62 -3.77
CA THR A 897 -20.42 -0.33 -2.78
C THR A 897 -20.47 0.33 -1.41
N GLY A 898 -21.59 0.20 -0.70
CA GLY A 898 -21.77 0.77 0.65
C GLY A 898 -21.89 2.29 0.72
N THR A 899 -21.66 3.00 -0.38
CA THR A 899 -21.89 4.44 -0.50
C THR A 899 -23.13 4.72 -1.34
N ILE A 900 -23.15 4.34 -2.62
CA ILE A 900 -24.31 4.53 -3.52
C ILE A 900 -25.29 3.35 -3.42
N THR A 901 -24.75 2.14 -3.39
CA THR A 901 -25.55 0.93 -3.29
C THR A 901 -25.70 0.49 -1.84
N LYS A 902 -26.72 -0.30 -1.53
CA LYS A 902 -26.76 -1.09 -0.29
C LYS A 902 -25.49 -1.97 -0.24
N ASP A 903 -25.15 -2.41 0.97
CA ASP A 903 -24.01 -3.30 1.18
C ASP A 903 -24.37 -4.73 0.76
N GLY A 904 -23.48 -5.38 -0.02
CA GLY A 904 -23.71 -6.73 -0.53
C GLY A 904 -24.58 -6.80 -1.79
N MET A 905 -24.95 -8.01 -2.22
CA MET A 905 -25.97 -8.22 -3.26
C MET A 905 -27.15 -8.96 -2.64
N ASP A 906 -28.35 -8.55 -3.02
CA ASP A 906 -29.59 -9.18 -2.62
C ASP A 906 -29.93 -10.34 -3.57
N PHE A 907 -30.50 -11.40 -3.01
CA PHE A 907 -31.01 -12.52 -3.79
C PHE A 907 -32.34 -12.13 -4.42
N ALA A 908 -32.31 -11.75 -5.69
CA ALA A 908 -33.41 -11.05 -6.33
C ALA A 908 -34.41 -11.97 -7.02
N ALA A 909 -33.94 -13.06 -7.64
CA ALA A 909 -34.82 -13.98 -8.35
C ALA A 909 -34.20 -15.36 -8.64
N VAL A 910 -35.07 -16.32 -8.95
CA VAL A 910 -34.72 -17.64 -9.47
C VAL A 910 -35.45 -17.89 -10.79
N VAL A 911 -34.74 -18.52 -11.74
CA VAL A 911 -35.32 -19.03 -12.98
C VAL A 911 -35.00 -20.52 -13.08
N ALA A 912 -35.95 -21.36 -12.71
CA ALA A 912 -35.79 -22.82 -12.76
C ALA A 912 -35.96 -23.37 -14.18
N VAL A 913 -35.37 -24.54 -14.45
CA VAL A 913 -35.56 -25.31 -15.69
C VAL A 913 -36.51 -26.46 -15.41
N ASP A 914 -37.50 -26.65 -16.28
CA ASP A 914 -38.32 -27.86 -16.26
C ASP A 914 -37.58 -29.01 -16.98
N PRO A 915 -37.25 -30.11 -16.27
CA PRO A 915 -36.54 -31.25 -16.88
C PRO A 915 -37.32 -31.92 -18.01
N ALA A 916 -38.65 -31.87 -17.99
CA ALA A 916 -39.49 -32.56 -18.98
C ALA A 916 -39.59 -31.76 -20.28
N SER A 917 -39.91 -30.47 -20.21
CA SER A 917 -40.06 -29.61 -21.39
C SER A 917 -38.75 -29.00 -21.90
N ARG A 918 -37.67 -29.03 -21.10
CA ARG A 918 -36.37 -28.38 -21.41
C ARG A 918 -36.52 -26.89 -21.71
N THR A 919 -37.36 -26.21 -20.93
CA THR A 919 -37.60 -24.77 -21.01
C THR A 919 -37.46 -24.12 -19.64
N PHE A 920 -37.21 -22.81 -19.62
CA PHE A 920 -37.23 -22.07 -18.36
C PHE A 920 -38.66 -21.87 -17.87
N LEU A 921 -38.85 -22.10 -16.57
CA LEU A 921 -40.06 -21.73 -15.84
C LEU A 921 -40.11 -20.22 -15.63
N SER A 922 -41.30 -19.70 -15.31
CA SER A 922 -41.50 -18.28 -15.04
C SER A 922 -40.57 -17.78 -13.92
N LYS A 923 -39.87 -16.67 -14.16
CA LYS A 923 -39.00 -16.01 -13.18
C LYS A 923 -39.75 -15.75 -11.87
N VAL A 924 -39.23 -16.28 -10.77
CA VAL A 924 -39.72 -16.05 -9.41
C VAL A 924 -38.90 -14.91 -8.82
N GLN A 925 -39.48 -13.72 -8.71
CA GLN A 925 -38.85 -12.56 -8.08
C GLN A 925 -39.17 -12.50 -6.59
N PHE A 926 -38.17 -12.12 -5.79
CA PHE A 926 -38.27 -11.89 -4.36
C PHE A 926 -38.19 -10.38 -4.07
N GLU A 927 -38.93 -9.91 -3.07
CA GLU A 927 -38.86 -8.52 -2.63
C GLU A 927 -37.66 -8.31 -1.67
N PRO A 928 -36.75 -7.35 -1.93
CA PRO A 928 -35.49 -7.18 -1.20
C PRO A 928 -35.64 -6.93 0.31
N ASP A 929 -36.73 -6.27 0.72
CA ASP A 929 -36.98 -5.84 2.10
C ASP A 929 -38.16 -6.59 2.74
N SER A 930 -38.65 -7.66 2.11
CA SER A 930 -39.71 -8.50 2.72
C SER A 930 -39.14 -9.25 3.93
N PRO A 931 -39.85 -9.28 5.08
CA PRO A 931 -39.33 -9.93 6.26
C PRO A 931 -39.00 -11.41 5.94
N PRO A 932 -37.83 -11.90 6.37
CA PRO A 932 -37.49 -13.29 6.20
C PRO A 932 -38.54 -14.10 6.96
N LEU A 933 -39.21 -15.02 6.27
CA LEU A 933 -40.32 -15.85 6.77
C LEU A 933 -41.75 -15.28 6.63
N ASP A 934 -42.05 -14.39 5.68
CA ASP A 934 -43.46 -14.25 5.28
C ASP A 934 -43.94 -15.63 4.75
N GLU A 935 -45.04 -16.17 5.30
CA GLU A 935 -45.58 -17.50 4.94
C GLU A 935 -45.80 -17.64 3.43
N ARG A 936 -46.03 -16.50 2.76
CA ARG A 936 -46.12 -16.37 1.31
C ARG A 936 -44.83 -16.79 0.59
N ASN A 937 -43.66 -16.35 1.06
CA ASN A 937 -42.37 -16.68 0.43
C ASN A 937 -42.03 -18.17 0.61
N LYS A 938 -42.33 -18.75 1.77
CA LYS A 938 -42.17 -20.19 2.01
C LYS A 938 -43.02 -21.02 1.04
N ARG A 939 -44.29 -20.66 0.86
CA ARG A 939 -45.20 -21.33 -0.10
C ARG A 939 -44.73 -21.17 -1.55
N VAL A 940 -44.30 -19.97 -1.94
CA VAL A 940 -43.78 -19.72 -3.29
C VAL A 940 -42.55 -20.58 -3.58
N ILE A 941 -41.65 -20.74 -2.61
CA ILE A 941 -40.46 -21.58 -2.76
C ILE A 941 -40.84 -23.06 -2.82
N SER A 942 -41.71 -23.54 -1.94
CA SER A 942 -42.11 -24.95 -1.93
C SER A 942 -42.90 -25.36 -3.18
N GLU A 943 -43.73 -24.47 -3.73
CA GLU A 943 -44.62 -24.78 -4.86
C GLU A 943 -43.99 -24.48 -6.24
N ARG A 944 -43.16 -23.44 -6.36
CA ARG A 944 -42.67 -22.96 -7.68
C ARG A 944 -41.21 -23.29 -7.98
N ILE A 945 -40.42 -23.72 -6.98
CA ILE A 945 -38.99 -24.05 -7.17
C ILE A 945 -38.81 -25.57 -7.05
N PRO A 946 -38.21 -26.25 -8.04
CA PRO A 946 -37.95 -27.69 -7.98
C PRO A 946 -37.10 -28.10 -6.77
N LEU A 947 -37.41 -29.27 -6.18
CA LEU A 947 -36.78 -29.75 -4.94
C LEU A 947 -35.24 -29.80 -5.00
N LYS A 948 -34.66 -30.32 -6.09
CA LYS A 948 -33.18 -30.36 -6.27
C LYS A 948 -32.54 -28.97 -6.30
N MET A 949 -33.26 -27.96 -6.79
CA MET A 949 -32.80 -26.58 -6.76
C MET A 949 -32.90 -25.97 -5.35
N GLN A 950 -33.94 -26.33 -4.58
CA GLN A 950 -34.05 -25.95 -3.17
C GLN A 950 -32.88 -26.51 -2.35
N TYR A 951 -32.47 -27.76 -2.59
CA TYR A 951 -31.30 -28.36 -1.93
C TYR A 951 -30.03 -27.55 -2.23
N GLY A 952 -29.86 -27.11 -3.47
CA GLY A 952 -28.72 -26.29 -3.83
C GLY A 952 -28.73 -24.89 -3.20
N LEU A 953 -29.90 -24.25 -3.09
CA LEU A 953 -30.04 -22.98 -2.37
C LEU A 953 -29.74 -23.13 -0.87
N ALA A 954 -30.10 -24.26 -0.27
CA ALA A 954 -29.94 -24.53 1.15
C ALA A 954 -28.54 -25.05 1.55
N CYS A 955 -27.80 -25.69 0.64
CA CYS A 955 -26.56 -26.38 0.99
C CYS A 955 -25.32 -25.83 0.26
N CYS A 956 -25.46 -25.25 -0.93
CA CYS A 956 -24.31 -24.81 -1.73
C CYS A 956 -23.84 -23.39 -1.36
N HIS A 957 -23.42 -23.23 -0.09
CA HIS A 957 -22.93 -21.98 0.49
C HIS A 957 -21.84 -22.22 1.53
N THR A 958 -21.17 -21.13 1.92
CA THR A 958 -20.18 -21.07 3.00
C THR A 958 -20.75 -20.55 4.32
N VAL A 959 -22.03 -20.15 4.32
CA VAL A 959 -22.74 -19.63 5.51
C VAL A 959 -22.71 -20.62 6.67
N THR A 960 -22.45 -20.09 7.86
CA THR A 960 -22.49 -20.78 9.15
C THR A 960 -23.43 -20.05 10.11
N THR A 961 -23.72 -20.62 11.27
CA THR A 961 -24.56 -19.99 12.31
C THR A 961 -23.73 -19.60 13.53
N LEU A 962 -24.02 -18.42 14.08
CA LEU A 962 -23.64 -18.07 15.44
C LEU A 962 -24.38 -18.97 16.44
N ARG A 963 -23.86 -19.04 17.67
CA ARG A 963 -24.54 -19.73 18.78
C ARG A 963 -25.93 -19.15 19.09
N ASP A 964 -26.15 -17.87 18.79
CA ASP A 964 -27.45 -17.21 18.92
C ASP A 964 -28.43 -17.50 17.77
N GLY A 965 -28.01 -18.25 16.75
CA GLY A 965 -28.80 -18.62 15.59
C GLY A 965 -28.68 -17.66 14.40
N THR A 966 -27.92 -16.58 14.50
CA THR A 966 -27.71 -15.63 13.40
C THR A 966 -26.82 -16.22 12.31
N PHE A 967 -27.21 -16.08 11.05
CA PHE A 967 -26.38 -16.51 9.92
C PHE A 967 -25.17 -15.60 9.70
N ILE A 968 -24.03 -16.19 9.36
CA ILE A 968 -22.77 -15.52 9.09
C ILE A 968 -22.19 -16.06 7.79
N GLY A 969 -21.71 -15.17 6.95
CA GLY A 969 -20.99 -15.52 5.74
C GLY A 969 -21.03 -14.35 4.77
N ASN A 970 -20.73 -14.63 3.51
CA ASN A 970 -20.94 -13.64 2.46
C ASN A 970 -22.42 -13.21 2.46
N HIS A 971 -22.69 -11.90 2.52
CA HIS A 971 -24.04 -11.32 2.54
C HIS A 971 -24.96 -11.95 1.50
N VAL A 972 -24.43 -12.18 0.29
CA VAL A 972 -25.16 -12.77 -0.83
C VAL A 972 -25.69 -14.16 -0.51
N GLU A 973 -24.86 -14.98 0.14
CA GLU A 973 -25.23 -16.34 0.53
C GLU A 973 -26.10 -16.35 1.78
N VAL A 974 -25.90 -15.41 2.71
CA VAL A 974 -26.77 -15.22 3.88
C VAL A 974 -28.17 -14.84 3.42
N SER A 975 -28.32 -13.86 2.53
CA SER A 975 -29.61 -13.46 1.95
C SER A 975 -30.26 -14.62 1.20
N MET A 976 -29.48 -15.37 0.39
CA MET A 976 -29.96 -16.56 -0.30
C MET A 976 -30.54 -17.59 0.68
N LEU A 977 -29.77 -17.98 1.71
CA LEU A 977 -30.20 -18.98 2.69
C LEU A 977 -31.38 -18.50 3.54
N THR A 978 -31.33 -17.25 4.02
CA THR A 978 -32.38 -16.64 4.84
C THR A 978 -33.72 -16.66 4.10
N MET A 979 -33.71 -16.42 2.78
CA MET A 979 -34.91 -16.49 1.95
C MET A 979 -35.48 -17.90 1.82
N THR A 980 -34.65 -18.95 1.87
CA THR A 980 -35.14 -20.34 1.81
C THR A 980 -35.85 -20.79 3.08
N GLY A 981 -35.53 -20.20 4.23
CA GLY A 981 -36.03 -20.62 5.55
C GLY A 981 -35.47 -21.96 6.05
N TRP A 982 -34.46 -22.53 5.39
CA TRP A 982 -33.80 -23.76 5.85
C TRP A 982 -32.96 -23.47 7.10
N SER A 983 -32.88 -24.47 7.99
CA SER A 983 -32.13 -24.35 9.24
C SER A 983 -30.78 -25.07 9.13
N LEU A 984 -29.71 -24.37 9.52
CA LEU A 984 -28.37 -24.92 9.60
C LEU A 984 -28.11 -25.56 10.97
N PRO A 985 -27.21 -26.56 11.04
CA PRO A 985 -26.80 -27.13 12.31
C PRO A 985 -26.17 -26.05 13.20
N LYS A 986 -26.38 -26.16 14.51
CA LYS A 986 -25.73 -25.27 15.48
C LYS A 986 -24.25 -25.65 15.57
N PRO A 987 -23.34 -24.71 15.89
CA PRO A 987 -21.90 -24.99 15.96
C PRO A 987 -21.52 -26.08 16.98
N GLU A 988 -22.39 -26.42 17.94
CA GLU A 988 -22.17 -27.44 18.96
C GLU A 988 -22.64 -28.86 18.55
N SER A 989 -23.42 -28.99 17.47
CA SER A 989 -23.86 -30.31 16.97
C SER A 989 -22.81 -30.91 16.04
N SER A 990 -22.32 -32.11 16.34
CA SER A 990 -21.44 -32.91 15.48
C SER A 990 -22.08 -33.29 14.14
N ASP A 991 -23.40 -33.25 14.08
CA ASP A 991 -24.16 -33.68 12.93
C ASP A 991 -24.34 -32.51 11.96
N ASN A 992 -23.62 -32.54 10.84
CA ASN A 992 -23.74 -31.57 9.74
C ASN A 992 -25.06 -31.75 8.95
N ILE A 993 -26.20 -31.72 9.64
CA ILE A 993 -27.53 -31.96 9.07
C ILE A 993 -28.25 -30.62 8.89
N ILE A 994 -28.65 -30.35 7.65
CA ILE A 994 -29.45 -29.18 7.28
C ILE A 994 -30.91 -29.63 7.17
N THR A 995 -31.81 -28.92 7.84
CA THR A 995 -33.24 -29.31 7.93
C THR A 995 -34.13 -28.32 7.19
N SER A 996 -35.02 -28.85 6.36
CA SER A 996 -36.03 -28.08 5.61
C SER A 996 -37.02 -27.34 6.53
N PRO A 997 -37.66 -26.25 6.06
CA PRO A 997 -38.60 -25.47 6.88
C PRO A 997 -39.78 -26.28 7.43
N ASN A 998 -40.22 -27.30 6.69
CA ASN A 998 -41.34 -28.17 7.05
C ASN A 998 -40.89 -29.41 7.85
N GLY A 999 -39.58 -29.63 8.00
CA GLY A 999 -39.00 -30.78 8.68
C GLY A 999 -39.03 -32.11 7.91
N GLU A 1000 -39.59 -32.13 6.69
CA GLU A 1000 -39.75 -33.32 5.85
C GLU A 1000 -38.41 -33.85 5.31
N HIS A 1001 -37.55 -32.95 4.82
CA HIS A 1001 -36.23 -33.29 4.29
C HIS A 1001 -35.10 -32.91 5.26
N LYS A 1002 -34.14 -33.82 5.41
CA LYS A 1002 -32.92 -33.65 6.21
C LYS A 1002 -31.70 -34.04 5.37
N LEU A 1003 -30.82 -33.08 5.13
CA LEU A 1003 -29.64 -33.25 4.27
C LEU A 1003 -28.38 -33.35 5.12
N LYS A 1004 -27.70 -34.50 5.10
CA LYS A 1004 -26.38 -34.69 5.72
C LYS A 1004 -25.31 -34.24 4.75
N VAL A 1005 -24.49 -33.25 5.13
CA VAL A 1005 -23.35 -32.81 4.32
C VAL A 1005 -22.22 -33.84 4.41
N LEU A 1006 -21.86 -34.43 3.27
CA LEU A 1006 -20.75 -35.39 3.17
C LEU A 1006 -19.43 -34.71 2.81
N LYS A 1007 -19.47 -33.78 1.84
CA LYS A 1007 -18.26 -33.10 1.34
C LYS A 1007 -18.58 -31.73 0.78
N LYS A 1008 -17.82 -30.70 1.18
CA LYS A 1008 -17.88 -29.36 0.58
C LYS A 1008 -16.83 -29.22 -0.52
N LEU A 1009 -17.21 -28.64 -1.65
CA LEU A 1009 -16.32 -28.31 -2.76
C LEU A 1009 -16.17 -26.79 -2.82
N GLU A 1010 -15.11 -26.27 -2.21
CA GLU A 1010 -14.93 -24.82 -2.07
C GLU A 1010 -14.85 -24.08 -3.41
N PHE A 1011 -15.11 -22.77 -3.42
CA PHE A 1011 -14.95 -22.01 -4.65
C PHE A 1011 -13.47 -21.87 -5.05
N HIS A 1012 -13.11 -22.30 -6.26
CA HIS A 1012 -11.79 -22.01 -6.85
C HIS A 1012 -11.92 -21.06 -8.03
N HIS A 1013 -11.18 -19.94 -8.00
CA HIS A 1013 -11.22 -18.92 -9.06
C HIS A 1013 -10.92 -19.47 -10.46
N ASN A 1014 -9.98 -20.42 -10.58
CA ASN A 1014 -9.63 -21.03 -11.87
C ASN A 1014 -10.74 -21.93 -12.42
N ARG A 1015 -11.58 -22.49 -11.54
CA ARG A 1015 -12.68 -23.40 -11.92
C ARG A 1015 -14.01 -22.67 -12.09
N MET A 1016 -14.16 -21.51 -11.46
CA MET A 1016 -15.39 -20.68 -11.45
C MET A 1016 -16.63 -21.42 -10.92
N THR A 1017 -16.43 -22.46 -10.12
CA THR A 1017 -17.47 -23.31 -9.53
C THR A 1017 -17.24 -23.52 -8.04
N SER A 1018 -18.34 -23.64 -7.29
CA SER A 1018 -18.40 -24.22 -5.95
C SER A 1018 -19.44 -25.34 -5.95
N GLY A 1019 -19.39 -26.21 -4.96
CA GLY A 1019 -20.32 -27.31 -4.87
C GLY A 1019 -20.38 -27.96 -3.50
N ILE A 1020 -21.28 -28.91 -3.37
CA ILE A 1020 -21.46 -29.70 -2.16
C ILE A 1020 -22.02 -31.08 -2.52
N VAL A 1021 -21.61 -32.08 -1.76
CA VAL A 1021 -22.14 -33.44 -1.82
C VAL A 1021 -22.94 -33.67 -0.54
N VAL A 1022 -24.23 -33.96 -0.69
CA VAL A 1022 -25.17 -34.18 0.40
C VAL A 1022 -25.86 -35.52 0.24
N ARG A 1023 -26.18 -36.18 1.36
CA ARG A 1023 -27.09 -37.34 1.41
C ARG A 1023 -28.42 -36.89 1.98
N ASP A 1024 -29.49 -37.12 1.24
CA ASP A 1024 -30.84 -36.89 1.74
C ASP A 1024 -31.25 -38.08 2.62
N LEU A 1025 -31.42 -37.85 3.92
CA LEU A 1025 -31.77 -38.90 4.88
C LEU A 1025 -33.22 -39.41 4.71
N SER A 1026 -34.06 -38.69 3.96
CA SER A 1026 -35.45 -39.11 3.69
C SER A 1026 -35.56 -40.08 2.51
N THR A 1027 -34.71 -39.92 1.49
CA THR A 1027 -34.72 -40.72 0.26
C THR A 1027 -33.51 -41.66 0.14
N ASP A 1028 -32.50 -41.49 1.00
CA ASP A 1028 -31.18 -42.11 0.96
C ASP A 1028 -30.39 -41.86 -0.35
N GLU A 1029 -30.79 -40.84 -1.12
CA GLU A 1029 -30.07 -40.43 -2.33
C GLU A 1029 -28.85 -39.55 -2.00
N VAL A 1030 -27.75 -39.78 -2.72
CA VAL A 1030 -26.57 -38.91 -2.67
C VAL A 1030 -26.62 -37.94 -3.85
N ILE A 1031 -26.66 -36.65 -3.53
CA ILE A 1031 -26.82 -35.57 -4.51
C ILE A 1031 -25.61 -34.65 -4.45
N VAL A 1032 -25.00 -34.44 -5.61
CA VAL A 1032 -24.00 -33.41 -5.85
C VAL A 1032 -24.70 -32.18 -6.38
N VAL A 1033 -24.45 -31.02 -5.76
CA VAL A 1033 -24.92 -29.73 -6.24
C VAL A 1033 -23.70 -28.89 -6.62
N ILE A 1034 -23.70 -28.31 -7.81
CA ILE A 1034 -22.69 -27.37 -8.29
C ILE A 1034 -23.35 -26.01 -8.60
N LYS A 1035 -22.72 -24.93 -8.15
CA LYS A 1035 -23.07 -23.53 -8.43
C LYS A 1035 -21.86 -22.83 -9.04
N GLY A 1036 -22.04 -22.01 -10.07
CA GLY A 1036 -20.92 -21.32 -10.71
C GLY A 1036 -21.35 -20.30 -11.76
N SER A 1037 -20.40 -19.82 -12.56
CA SER A 1037 -20.72 -19.00 -13.72
C SER A 1037 -21.62 -19.78 -14.68
N TYR A 1038 -22.57 -19.10 -15.31
CA TYR A 1038 -23.58 -19.77 -16.15
C TYR A 1038 -22.94 -20.43 -17.38
N GLU A 1039 -21.89 -19.85 -17.95
CA GLU A 1039 -21.14 -20.44 -19.05
C GLU A 1039 -20.39 -21.70 -18.61
N ARG A 1040 -19.79 -21.66 -17.41
CA ARG A 1040 -18.99 -22.77 -16.91
C ARG A 1040 -19.85 -23.96 -16.50
N VAL A 1041 -20.93 -23.71 -15.77
CA VAL A 1041 -21.88 -24.77 -15.38
C VAL A 1041 -22.53 -25.37 -16.62
N ALA A 1042 -22.90 -24.56 -17.63
CA ALA A 1042 -23.42 -25.08 -18.88
C ALA A 1042 -22.42 -26.01 -19.61
N ALA A 1043 -21.13 -25.68 -19.60
CA ALA A 1043 -20.09 -26.53 -20.19
C ALA A 1043 -19.85 -27.85 -19.43
N LEU A 1044 -20.25 -27.92 -18.15
CA LEU A 1044 -20.14 -29.10 -17.30
C LEU A 1044 -21.43 -29.96 -17.27
N SER A 1045 -22.54 -29.37 -17.69
CA SER A 1045 -23.84 -30.02 -17.77
C SER A 1045 -23.98 -30.86 -19.05
N LEU A 1046 -24.82 -31.89 -18.98
CA LEU A 1046 -25.20 -32.70 -20.12
C LEU A 1046 -25.95 -31.82 -21.14
N PRO A 1047 -25.58 -31.85 -22.44
CA PRO A 1047 -26.21 -31.03 -23.47
C PRO A 1047 -27.74 -31.21 -23.55
N ASP A 1048 -28.23 -32.41 -23.26
CA ASP A 1048 -29.66 -32.74 -23.26
C ASP A 1048 -30.47 -32.11 -22.12
N THR A 1049 -29.80 -31.61 -21.09
CA THR A 1049 -30.45 -30.96 -19.94
C THR A 1049 -30.51 -29.44 -20.08
N LEU A 1050 -29.81 -28.86 -21.06
CA LEU A 1050 -29.80 -27.43 -21.30
C LEU A 1050 -31.06 -26.98 -22.07
N PRO A 1051 -31.75 -25.91 -21.63
CA PRO A 1051 -32.80 -25.28 -22.42
C PRO A 1051 -32.32 -24.78 -23.77
N LYS A 1052 -33.20 -24.79 -24.78
CA LYS A 1052 -32.84 -24.32 -26.14
C LYS A 1052 -32.49 -22.83 -26.18
N ASP A 1053 -33.11 -22.05 -25.31
CA ASP A 1053 -32.96 -20.61 -25.13
C ASP A 1053 -31.99 -20.25 -23.99
N TYR A 1054 -31.16 -21.19 -23.53
CA TYR A 1054 -30.25 -21.01 -22.39
C TYR A 1054 -29.39 -19.74 -22.49
N VAL A 1055 -28.72 -19.56 -23.63
CA VAL A 1055 -27.80 -18.43 -23.85
C VAL A 1055 -28.57 -17.11 -23.86
N GLU A 1056 -29.69 -17.04 -24.58
CA GLU A 1056 -30.49 -15.81 -24.69
C GLU A 1056 -31.04 -15.35 -23.33
N VAL A 1057 -31.60 -16.26 -22.54
CA VAL A 1057 -32.18 -15.93 -21.23
C VAL A 1057 -31.09 -15.59 -20.21
N SER A 1058 -29.96 -16.30 -20.22
CA SER A 1058 -28.85 -16.03 -19.30
C SER A 1058 -28.16 -14.69 -19.61
N GLU A 1059 -27.88 -14.39 -20.88
CA GLU A 1059 -27.34 -13.10 -21.31
C GLU A 1059 -28.33 -11.96 -21.08
N GLY A 1060 -29.63 -12.18 -21.33
CA GLY A 1060 -30.70 -11.23 -21.04
C GLY A 1060 -30.74 -10.86 -19.56
N CYS A 1061 -30.71 -11.85 -18.67
CA CYS A 1061 -30.65 -11.61 -17.22
C CYS A 1061 -29.38 -10.85 -16.80
N ALA A 1062 -28.23 -11.18 -17.38
CA ALA A 1062 -26.99 -10.46 -17.12
C ALA A 1062 -27.04 -9.00 -17.61
N SER A 1063 -27.69 -8.74 -18.75
CA SER A 1063 -27.87 -7.40 -19.32
C SER A 1063 -28.83 -6.52 -18.50
N ASP A 1064 -29.79 -7.13 -17.81
CA ASP A 1064 -30.72 -6.48 -16.88
C ASP A 1064 -30.07 -6.12 -15.50
N ASN A 1065 -28.73 -6.02 -15.46
CA ASN A 1065 -27.93 -5.76 -14.26
C ASN A 1065 -28.07 -6.81 -13.13
N PHE A 1066 -28.51 -8.04 -13.45
CA PHE A 1066 -28.41 -9.14 -12.50
C PHE A 1066 -27.03 -9.80 -12.58
N TYR A 1067 -26.40 -9.98 -11.43
CA TYR A 1067 -25.31 -10.93 -11.30
C TYR A 1067 -25.90 -12.35 -11.38
N THR A 1068 -25.61 -13.04 -12.47
CA THR A 1068 -26.27 -14.31 -12.83
C THR A 1068 -25.33 -15.49 -12.57
N LEU A 1069 -25.78 -16.45 -11.77
CA LEU A 1069 -25.11 -17.74 -11.57
C LEU A 1069 -26.01 -18.87 -12.10
N ALA A 1070 -25.40 -20.00 -12.45
CA ALA A 1070 -26.14 -21.21 -12.76
C ALA A 1070 -25.95 -22.27 -11.66
N MET A 1071 -26.94 -23.14 -11.57
CA MET A 1071 -26.93 -24.30 -10.67
C MET A 1071 -27.28 -25.56 -11.45
N ALA A 1072 -26.54 -26.62 -11.18
CA ALA A 1072 -26.77 -27.94 -11.74
C ALA A 1072 -26.55 -29.02 -10.67
N THR A 1073 -27.19 -30.17 -10.84
CA THR A 1073 -27.13 -31.28 -9.87
C THR A 1073 -26.80 -32.60 -10.53
N LYS A 1074 -26.23 -33.54 -9.78
CA LYS A 1074 -25.97 -34.91 -10.20
C LYS A 1074 -26.32 -35.85 -9.06
N THR A 1075 -27.16 -36.85 -9.32
CA THR A 1075 -27.42 -37.92 -8.35
C THR A 1075 -26.37 -39.01 -8.57
N LEU A 1076 -25.77 -39.51 -7.49
CA LEU A 1076 -24.82 -40.63 -7.53
C LEU A 1076 -25.55 -41.93 -7.19
N ASP A 1077 -25.15 -43.03 -7.83
CA ASP A 1077 -25.71 -44.36 -7.58
C ASP A 1077 -25.44 -44.80 -6.13
N GLY A 1078 -26.39 -45.54 -5.52
CA GLY A 1078 -26.35 -45.95 -4.10
C GLY A 1078 -25.21 -46.90 -3.68
N SER A 1079 -24.29 -47.23 -4.59
CA SER A 1079 -23.13 -48.09 -4.32
C SER A 1079 -21.93 -47.37 -3.66
N PHE A 1080 -21.93 -46.04 -3.61
CA PHE A 1080 -20.83 -45.25 -3.03
C PHE A 1080 -20.96 -45.15 -1.50
N THR A 1081 -19.93 -45.57 -0.77
CA THR A 1081 -19.88 -45.38 0.70
C THR A 1081 -19.46 -43.95 1.07
N ASP A 1082 -19.86 -43.46 2.25
CA ASP A 1082 -19.49 -42.12 2.75
C ASP A 1082 -17.96 -41.90 2.78
N GLU A 1083 -17.19 -42.97 3.07
CA GLU A 1083 -15.72 -42.97 3.08
C GLU A 1083 -15.12 -42.79 1.68
N GLN A 1084 -15.67 -43.49 0.68
CA GLN A 1084 -15.26 -43.34 -0.72
C GLN A 1084 -15.53 -41.93 -1.25
N ILE A 1085 -16.67 -41.34 -0.89
CA ILE A 1085 -17.03 -39.97 -1.29
C ILE A 1085 -16.06 -38.95 -0.67
N THR A 1086 -15.70 -39.16 0.60
CA THR A 1086 -14.76 -38.29 1.30
C THR A 1086 -13.36 -38.35 0.67
N ALA A 1087 -12.89 -39.55 0.28
CA ALA A 1087 -11.60 -39.75 -0.38
C ALA A 1087 -11.57 -39.37 -1.88
N ALA A 1088 -12.73 -39.36 -2.56
CA ALA A 1088 -12.81 -39.11 -4.00
C ALA A 1088 -12.32 -37.71 -4.40
N LYS A 1089 -11.63 -37.61 -5.55
CA LYS A 1089 -11.12 -36.34 -6.08
C LYS A 1089 -12.28 -35.46 -6.57
N ARG A 1090 -12.14 -34.15 -6.42
CA ARG A 1090 -13.15 -33.16 -6.85
C ARG A 1090 -13.60 -33.34 -8.30
N ASP A 1091 -12.68 -33.68 -9.20
CA ASP A 1091 -12.96 -33.81 -10.64
C ASP A 1091 -14.03 -34.85 -10.97
N SER A 1092 -14.24 -35.88 -10.12
CA SER A 1092 -15.28 -36.89 -10.38
C SER A 1092 -16.70 -36.35 -10.19
N PHE A 1093 -16.86 -35.24 -9.48
CA PHE A 1093 -18.17 -34.67 -9.13
C PHE A 1093 -18.62 -33.55 -10.07
N GLU A 1094 -17.72 -32.92 -10.83
CA GLU A 1094 -18.02 -31.69 -11.59
C GLU A 1094 -18.47 -31.92 -13.04
N PHE A 1095 -18.58 -33.17 -13.54
CA PHE A 1095 -19.01 -33.48 -14.91
C PHE A 1095 -20.33 -34.26 -14.96
N ASP A 1096 -20.99 -34.24 -16.11
CA ASP A 1096 -22.29 -34.88 -16.39
C ASP A 1096 -23.41 -34.37 -15.48
N LEU A 1097 -23.47 -33.05 -15.30
CA LEU A 1097 -24.45 -32.40 -14.44
C LEU A 1097 -25.80 -32.24 -15.17
N SER A 1098 -26.89 -32.26 -14.42
CA SER A 1098 -28.22 -31.92 -14.90
C SER A 1098 -28.56 -30.49 -14.53
N MET A 1099 -28.84 -29.65 -15.53
CA MET A 1099 -29.12 -28.24 -15.34
C MET A 1099 -30.40 -28.02 -14.50
N CYS A 1100 -30.31 -27.21 -13.44
CA CYS A 1100 -31.45 -26.90 -12.58
C CYS A 1100 -32.04 -25.51 -12.83
N GLY A 1101 -31.20 -24.50 -13.06
CA GLY A 1101 -31.68 -23.13 -13.25
C GLY A 1101 -30.65 -22.04 -13.01
N LEU A 1102 -31.11 -20.79 -13.12
CA LEU A 1102 -30.34 -19.58 -12.89
C LEU A 1102 -30.69 -18.95 -11.54
N LEU A 1103 -29.68 -18.41 -10.88
CA LEU A 1103 -29.75 -17.62 -9.66
C LEU A 1103 -29.41 -16.17 -9.99
N LEU A 1104 -30.28 -15.24 -9.63
CA LEU A 1104 -30.15 -13.84 -9.98
C LEU A 1104 -29.97 -13.00 -8.72
N PHE A 1105 -28.86 -12.27 -8.67
CA PHE A 1105 -28.52 -11.36 -7.59
C PHE A 1105 -28.49 -9.93 -8.10
N ARG A 1106 -28.87 -8.97 -7.27
CA ARG A 1106 -28.86 -7.55 -7.64
C ARG A 1106 -28.31 -6.72 -6.50
N ASN A 1107 -27.50 -5.72 -6.83
CA ASN A 1107 -27.06 -4.73 -5.86
C ASN A 1107 -28.03 -3.55 -5.93
N GLU A 1108 -28.85 -3.38 -4.91
CA GLU A 1108 -29.87 -2.34 -4.86
C GLU A 1108 -29.27 -0.97 -4.53
N MET A 1109 -29.85 0.10 -5.07
CA MET A 1109 -29.44 1.46 -4.68
C MET A 1109 -29.98 1.78 -3.29
N LYS A 1110 -29.27 2.60 -2.53
CA LYS A 1110 -29.84 3.12 -1.28
C LYS A 1110 -31.03 4.02 -1.59
N PRO A 1111 -32.05 4.09 -0.70
CA PRO A 1111 -33.27 4.86 -0.96
C PRO A 1111 -33.02 6.35 -1.22
N ASP A 1112 -31.93 6.89 -0.65
CA ASP A 1112 -31.50 8.29 -0.75
C ASP A 1112 -30.62 8.58 -1.98
N CYS A 1113 -30.26 7.55 -2.75
CA CYS A 1113 -29.45 7.67 -3.97
C CYS A 1113 -30.30 7.79 -5.24
N HIS A 1114 -31.63 7.69 -5.11
CA HIS A 1114 -32.59 7.79 -6.22
C HIS A 1114 -32.87 9.22 -6.66
#